data_AF-A0A936M819-F1
#
_entry.id   AF-A0A936M819-F1
#
_cell.length_a   1.000
_cell.length_b   1.000
_cell.length_c   1.000
_cell.angle_alpha   90.00
_cell.angle_beta   90.00
_cell.angle_gamma   90.00
#
_symmetry.space_group_name_H-M   'P 1'
#
loop_
_entity.id
_entity.type
_entity.pdbx_description
1 polymer ?
#
loop_
_entity_poly.entity_id
_entity_poly.type
_entity_poly.pdbx_seq_one_letter_code
_entity_poly.pdbx_strand_id
1 'polypeptide(L)'
;MRSLKSIRSRVFVILFNALITLSCFSAFQVPAEAAILNVPSTQFPTIQSAINAANRGDTIVVEAGRTYTENIVLKYKSTGTGYITIQSSALASLPAAGNRVGPSNASNMPRIQTSSNSPVFRTELSGSNPTGFYKLIGLEITRQSDSGQVSNLITLESPGQNALSKTPHDIIIDRCYVHGTATSATRRGVVLNSKDTKIIDSYFSEFHETGADSQAIAGWNGPGGYLISNNYLEAGSENVMFGGVDPGIPNLVPTDITIEHNYFFKPLSWRGRNPSWQVKNLFELKNARQVIVQNNVFENSWAEAQDGRGIHFSLRNQDGSAPWSVVEDVVFRYNIVKNVANGISFLVEDYTFSSRVQRNIEISNNLVLINGDSMGGSGWALLPSKGGSQVGQNFVIDHNTFIHLGSSAGNRFIDFQGSTFLSGLTVNNNIVAGNGGDIGRLARDGTAGTSAIAGAADSYTFNKNVLQRSSSGYPATSSYVSSVSAFGFQNFAGGDYSLRPNSPFRGTGTDGKDIGADIPGLNRRVACVPTGQRSNCVGASVRSDFDGDGRSDLSVFRPSDAVWYINRSTDGDSAIRFGLSQDKIAPADFDGDGKVDVAVFRPQEKLWYVLMSSTGSVDVRYFGSNGDVPVPADYDGDGKDDIAVWRPLNGTWYGLKSSDGSFFASPFGLSDDRTAVGDYDGDAMADLAVYRPSTGTWYIQRSTQGFIALRFGLSDDVIVPADFDGDGVTDISVFRPSNGTWYRLNSSNGQFSAFPFGWADDLPAPGDFDGDGKSDVAVFRRSNGVWYLQKSSEGFAAYHYGMDGDQPTFAAFVR
;
A
#
# COMPACT_ATOMS: atom_id res chain seq x y z
N MET A 1 56.12 70.77 -6.64
CA MET A 1 55.27 71.54 -7.59
C MET A 1 53.90 71.82 -6.94
N ARG A 2 53.03 72.61 -7.60
CA ARG A 2 51.72 73.14 -7.14
C ARG A 2 50.61 72.04 -7.20
N SER A 3 49.38 72.13 -6.63
CA SER A 3 48.65 73.15 -5.83
C SER A 3 47.36 72.60 -5.16
N LEU A 4 46.99 73.10 -3.96
CA LEU A 4 45.63 73.36 -3.40
C LEU A 4 44.39 72.47 -3.72
N LYS A 5 43.67 72.02 -2.67
CA LYS A 5 42.24 72.34 -2.29
C LYS A 5 41.67 71.31 -1.26
N SER A 6 41.27 71.72 -0.04
CA SER A 6 39.87 72.04 0.39
C SER A 6 39.17 70.83 1.11
N ILE A 7 38.36 70.88 2.19
CA ILE A 7 37.91 71.92 3.17
C ILE A 7 37.32 71.23 4.45
N ARG A 8 37.39 71.86 5.66
CA ARG A 8 36.56 71.76 6.93
C ARG A 8 36.02 70.36 7.43
N SER A 9 35.92 69.98 8.72
CA SER A 9 35.86 70.69 10.03
C SER A 9 36.17 69.76 11.25
N ARG A 10 37.01 70.23 12.19
CA ARG A 10 36.91 70.28 13.70
C ARG A 10 35.83 69.43 14.44
N VAL A 11 35.98 68.90 15.69
CA VAL A 11 36.94 69.15 16.84
C VAL A 11 36.78 68.09 17.99
N PHE A 12 37.86 67.79 18.76
CA PHE A 12 38.00 67.20 20.15
C PHE A 12 37.20 65.91 20.59
N VAL A 13 37.54 65.08 21.61
CA VAL A 13 38.75 64.58 22.34
C VAL A 13 38.31 64.12 23.77
N ILE A 14 38.39 62.80 24.07
CA ILE A 14 38.76 62.12 25.37
C ILE A 14 37.84 62.40 26.62
N LEU A 15 37.34 61.47 27.49
CA LEU A 15 37.86 60.24 28.16
C LEU A 15 36.70 59.37 28.79
N PHE A 16 37.03 58.18 29.31
CA PHE A 16 36.37 57.31 30.34
C PHE A 16 35.41 56.13 29.97
N ASN A 17 35.92 54.91 30.26
CA ASN A 17 35.33 53.60 30.60
C ASN A 17 33.83 53.26 30.41
N ALA A 18 33.54 52.14 29.74
CA ALA A 18 32.80 50.99 30.31
C ALA A 18 32.93 49.71 29.43
N LEU A 19 32.53 48.57 30.01
CA LEU A 19 32.48 47.20 29.46
C LEU A 19 31.69 47.02 28.14
N ILE A 20 31.81 45.80 27.59
CA ILE A 20 31.00 45.12 26.55
C ILE A 20 31.55 45.22 25.13
N THR A 21 32.21 44.13 24.69
CA THR A 21 31.99 43.45 23.39
C THR A 21 32.81 42.15 23.33
N LEU A 22 32.38 41.14 24.11
CA LEU A 22 32.89 39.77 24.01
C LEU A 22 31.73 38.81 23.71
N SER A 23 31.24 38.83 22.47
CA SER A 23 30.35 37.79 21.91
C SER A 23 30.04 38.07 20.44
N CYS A 24 30.55 37.22 19.55
CA CYS A 24 29.93 36.77 18.28
C CYS A 24 30.93 35.97 17.42
N PHE A 25 31.62 35.00 18.03
CA PHE A 25 31.90 33.77 17.31
C PHE A 25 30.70 32.86 17.55
N SER A 26 29.73 32.90 16.65
CA SER A 26 28.75 31.82 16.54
C SER A 26 29.53 30.58 16.10
N ALA A 27 29.84 29.71 17.06
CA ALA A 27 30.33 28.39 16.76
C ALA A 27 29.31 27.73 15.81
N PHE A 28 29.78 27.29 14.64
CA PHE A 28 29.06 26.28 13.87
C PHE A 28 29.04 25.04 14.76
N GLN A 29 27.96 24.88 15.52
CA GLN A 29 27.72 23.70 16.31
C GLN A 29 27.43 22.60 15.31
N VAL A 30 28.45 21.77 15.03
CA VAL A 30 28.28 20.52 14.29
C VAL A 30 27.11 19.79 14.96
N PRO A 31 26.06 19.39 14.23
CA PRO A 31 24.96 18.66 14.84
C PRO A 31 25.52 17.46 15.57
N ALA A 32 25.12 17.30 16.83
CA ALA A 32 25.59 16.17 17.63
C ALA A 32 25.22 14.86 16.92
N GLU A 33 26.19 13.97 16.79
CA GLU A 33 26.00 12.65 16.21
C GLU A 33 24.95 11.89 17.03
N ALA A 34 24.05 11.19 16.33
CA ALA A 34 22.93 10.48 16.94
C ALA A 34 23.44 9.45 17.98
N ALA A 35 22.96 9.54 19.21
CA ALA A 35 23.46 8.69 20.29
C ALA A 35 22.82 7.30 20.27
N ILE A 36 23.59 6.28 20.64
CA ILE A 36 23.10 4.91 20.87
C ILE A 36 22.99 4.67 22.38
N LEU A 37 21.78 4.47 22.89
CA LEU A 37 21.47 4.27 24.30
C LEU A 37 21.11 2.80 24.54
N ASN A 38 22.06 2.01 25.04
CA ASN A 38 21.85 0.59 25.32
C ASN A 38 21.08 0.36 26.63
N VAL A 39 20.05 -0.49 26.58
CA VAL A 39 19.18 -0.85 27.70
C VAL A 39 19.14 -2.38 27.87
N PRO A 40 19.49 -2.93 29.05
CA PRO A 40 19.93 -2.22 30.24
C PRO A 40 21.41 -1.88 30.15
N SER A 41 21.77 -0.77 30.78
CA SER A 41 23.16 -0.42 31.09
C SER A 41 23.24 0.19 32.50
N THR A 42 24.45 0.43 32.99
CA THR A 42 24.65 1.14 34.27
C THR A 42 24.10 2.57 34.24
N GLN A 43 24.06 3.20 33.06
CA GLN A 43 23.49 4.52 32.85
C GLN A 43 21.98 4.47 32.59
N PHE A 44 21.51 3.45 31.85
CA PHE A 44 20.11 3.28 31.47
C PHE A 44 19.58 1.91 31.92
N PRO A 45 19.24 1.72 33.21
CA PRO A 45 18.77 0.44 33.73
C PRO A 45 17.35 0.07 33.26
N THR A 46 16.58 1.03 32.75
CA THR A 46 15.18 0.85 32.28
C THR A 46 14.95 1.56 30.94
N ILE A 47 13.95 1.13 30.17
CA ILE A 47 13.61 1.75 28.89
C ILE A 47 13.17 3.21 29.10
N GLN A 48 12.39 3.48 30.16
CA GLN A 48 12.02 4.85 30.51
C GLN A 48 13.23 5.75 30.81
N SER A 49 14.30 5.21 31.42
CA SER A 49 15.49 6.00 31.75
C SER A 49 16.26 6.44 30.49
N ALA A 50 16.32 5.60 29.46
CA ALA A 50 16.87 5.97 28.16
C ALA A 50 15.99 7.00 27.44
N ILE A 51 14.66 6.81 27.41
CA ILE A 51 13.71 7.77 26.82
C ILE A 51 13.82 9.15 27.49
N ASN A 52 14.02 9.21 28.80
CA ASN A 52 14.21 10.47 29.52
C ASN A 52 15.47 11.23 29.04
N ALA A 53 16.54 10.51 28.70
CA ALA A 53 17.82 11.09 28.27
C ALA A 53 17.91 11.39 26.75
N ALA A 54 17.24 10.60 25.91
CA ALA A 54 17.34 10.69 24.44
C ALA A 54 16.89 12.04 23.86
N ASN A 55 17.49 12.45 22.75
CA ASN A 55 17.06 13.53 21.86
C ASN A 55 16.54 12.95 20.54
N ARG A 56 15.87 13.76 19.73
CA ARG A 56 15.44 13.33 18.38
C ARG A 56 16.66 12.98 17.53
N GLY A 57 16.61 11.82 16.88
CA GLY A 57 17.72 11.22 16.13
C GLY A 57 18.37 10.04 16.88
N ASP A 58 18.27 10.00 18.22
CA ASP A 58 18.91 8.96 19.03
C ASP A 58 18.23 7.58 18.86
N THR A 59 19.03 6.52 18.99
CA THR A 59 18.57 5.13 18.95
C THR A 59 18.71 4.46 20.32
N ILE A 60 17.60 4.04 20.91
CA ILE A 60 17.52 3.24 22.13
C ILE A 60 17.52 1.77 21.73
N VAL A 61 18.59 1.05 22.05
CA VAL A 61 18.76 -0.37 21.73
C VAL A 61 18.46 -1.21 22.97
N VAL A 62 17.45 -2.08 22.88
CA VAL A 62 16.89 -2.83 24.00
C VAL A 62 17.22 -4.32 23.85
N GLU A 63 17.77 -4.93 24.90
CA GLU A 63 18.28 -6.31 24.92
C GLU A 63 17.21 -7.35 24.54
N ALA A 64 17.41 -8.03 23.40
CA ALA A 64 16.54 -9.08 22.90
C ALA A 64 16.49 -10.30 23.84
N GLY A 65 15.36 -11.01 23.86
CA GLY A 65 15.13 -12.18 24.72
C GLY A 65 14.95 -11.86 26.21
N ARG A 66 15.04 -10.59 26.60
CA ARG A 66 14.86 -10.12 27.99
C ARG A 66 13.45 -9.60 28.23
N THR A 67 12.92 -9.88 29.42
CA THR A 67 11.64 -9.34 29.87
C THR A 67 11.81 -8.06 30.70
N TYR A 68 11.12 -7.00 30.29
CA TYR A 68 10.99 -5.71 30.98
C TYR A 68 9.55 -5.55 31.44
N THR A 69 9.35 -5.29 32.74
CA THR A 69 8.02 -5.01 33.30
C THR A 69 7.91 -3.50 33.56
N GLU A 70 7.44 -2.74 32.57
CA GLU A 70 7.40 -1.27 32.58
C GLU A 70 6.09 -0.72 31.99
N ASN A 71 5.64 0.42 32.50
CA ASN A 71 4.62 1.27 31.87
C ASN A 71 5.30 2.55 31.39
N ILE A 72 5.58 2.64 30.09
CA ILE A 72 6.48 3.59 29.44
C ILE A 72 5.71 4.81 28.92
N VAL A 73 6.29 5.98 29.12
CA VAL A 73 5.85 7.27 28.63
C VAL A 73 6.81 7.76 27.56
N LEU A 74 6.34 7.77 26.31
CA LEU A 74 6.98 8.46 25.19
C LEU A 74 6.91 9.97 25.48
N LYS A 75 8.06 10.63 25.53
CA LYS A 75 8.20 12.03 25.99
C LYS A 75 8.18 13.03 24.85
N TYR A 76 7.65 14.22 25.06
CA TYR A 76 7.92 15.34 24.15
C TYR A 76 9.41 15.70 24.16
N LYS A 77 9.98 16.01 22.99
CA LYS A 77 11.40 16.32 22.80
C LYS A 77 11.59 17.49 21.85
N SER A 78 12.12 18.59 22.38
CA SER A 78 12.34 19.86 21.66
C SER A 78 13.71 19.97 20.97
N THR A 79 14.56 18.94 21.08
CA THR A 79 15.97 18.96 20.68
C THR A 79 16.30 17.79 19.76
N GLY A 80 17.16 18.04 18.76
CA GLY A 80 17.53 17.09 17.71
C GLY A 80 16.58 17.10 16.49
N THR A 81 16.83 16.21 15.54
CA THR A 81 16.06 16.07 14.28
C THR A 81 15.81 14.60 13.96
N GLY A 82 14.77 14.28 13.19
CA GLY A 82 14.39 12.89 12.88
C GLY A 82 13.61 12.22 14.03
N TYR A 83 13.59 10.89 14.00
CA TYR A 83 12.88 10.02 14.96
C TYR A 83 13.77 9.62 16.14
N ILE A 84 13.15 9.33 17.28
CA ILE A 84 13.75 8.50 18.34
C ILE A 84 13.39 7.06 18.04
N THR A 85 14.40 6.24 17.75
CA THR A 85 14.20 4.83 17.40
C THR A 85 14.35 3.97 18.65
N ILE A 86 13.34 3.20 19.02
CA ILE A 86 13.40 2.19 20.09
C ILE A 86 13.37 0.83 19.41
N GLN A 87 14.48 0.10 19.46
CA GLN A 87 14.63 -1.14 18.69
C GLN A 87 15.19 -2.32 19.50
N SER A 88 14.91 -3.54 19.04
CA SER A 88 15.62 -4.74 19.49
C SER A 88 17.12 -4.68 19.19
N SER A 89 17.93 -5.19 20.13
CA SER A 89 19.36 -5.45 19.90
C SER A 89 19.64 -6.56 18.89
N ALA A 90 18.62 -7.36 18.52
CA ALA A 90 18.70 -8.42 17.53
C ALA A 90 17.85 -8.11 16.27
N LEU A 91 17.70 -6.82 15.93
CA LEU A 91 16.95 -6.37 14.75
C LEU A 91 17.39 -7.03 13.44
N ALA A 92 18.69 -7.29 13.25
CA ALA A 92 19.22 -7.98 12.08
C ALA A 92 18.84 -9.48 11.99
N SER A 93 18.23 -10.04 13.06
CA SER A 93 17.68 -11.40 13.12
C SER A 93 16.15 -11.41 13.02
N LEU A 94 15.53 -10.26 12.74
CA LEU A 94 14.13 -10.14 12.35
C LEU A 94 14.04 -10.10 10.81
N PRO A 95 12.86 -10.31 10.21
CA PRO A 95 12.67 -10.07 8.79
C PRO A 95 13.07 -8.64 8.39
N ALA A 96 13.46 -8.48 7.12
CA ALA A 96 13.76 -7.17 6.54
C ALA A 96 12.55 -6.22 6.62
N ALA A 97 12.75 -4.93 6.35
CA ALA A 97 11.60 -4.02 6.17
C ALA A 97 10.71 -4.52 5.03
N GLY A 98 9.41 -4.21 5.07
CA GLY A 98 8.43 -4.80 4.16
C GLY A 98 8.09 -6.26 4.47
N ASN A 99 8.77 -6.93 5.41
CA ASN A 99 8.47 -8.32 5.75
C ASN A 99 7.96 -8.41 7.20
N ARG A 100 6.76 -8.96 7.35
CA ARG A 100 6.05 -8.99 8.63
C ARG A 100 6.68 -9.99 9.61
N VAL A 101 6.80 -9.58 10.88
CA VAL A 101 7.14 -10.49 11.99
C VAL A 101 5.99 -11.42 12.38
N GLY A 102 6.31 -12.55 13.00
CA GLY A 102 5.33 -13.39 13.69
C GLY A 102 5.78 -13.80 15.10
N PRO A 103 4.94 -14.52 15.86
CA PRO A 103 5.26 -15.00 17.20
C PRO A 103 6.55 -15.83 17.28
N SER A 104 6.92 -16.49 16.18
CA SER A 104 8.19 -17.22 16.00
C SER A 104 9.44 -16.33 16.11
N ASN A 105 9.32 -15.02 15.91
CA ASN A 105 10.43 -14.08 16.02
C ASN A 105 10.62 -13.52 17.44
N ALA A 106 9.73 -13.83 18.39
CA ALA A 106 9.71 -13.20 19.71
C ALA A 106 11.02 -13.38 20.52
N SER A 107 11.78 -14.47 20.29
CA SER A 107 13.11 -14.65 20.91
C SER A 107 14.13 -13.58 20.52
N ASN A 108 13.94 -12.94 19.36
CA ASN A 108 14.79 -11.89 18.81
C ASN A 108 14.24 -10.49 19.17
N MET A 109 13.26 -10.41 20.07
CA MET A 109 12.64 -9.17 20.54
C MET A 109 12.84 -9.02 22.05
N PRO A 110 12.95 -7.79 22.59
CA PRO A 110 12.73 -7.54 24.01
C PRO A 110 11.24 -7.71 24.32
N ARG A 111 10.92 -8.45 25.39
CA ARG A 111 9.55 -8.61 25.89
C ARG A 111 9.22 -7.46 26.84
N ILE A 112 8.41 -6.51 26.41
CA ILE A 112 8.00 -5.35 27.19
C ILE A 112 6.55 -5.55 27.62
N GLN A 113 6.33 -5.74 28.93
CA GLN A 113 5.03 -6.09 29.48
C GLN A 113 4.54 -5.17 30.59
N THR A 114 3.23 -4.95 30.66
CA THR A 114 2.59 -4.33 31.83
C THR A 114 2.26 -5.38 32.90
N SER A 115 2.45 -5.03 34.17
CA SER A 115 1.92 -5.76 35.34
C SER A 115 0.67 -5.09 35.94
N SER A 116 0.12 -4.09 35.26
CA SER A 116 -1.06 -3.31 35.68
C SER A 116 -2.06 -3.19 34.53
N ASN A 117 -3.25 -2.64 34.82
CA ASN A 117 -4.25 -2.36 33.79
C ASN A 117 -3.89 -1.15 32.89
N SER A 118 -2.71 -0.53 33.10
CA SER A 118 -2.18 0.59 32.29
C SER A 118 -1.49 0.08 31.01
N PRO A 119 -1.44 0.89 29.93
CA PRO A 119 -0.73 0.53 28.71
C PRO A 119 0.78 0.40 28.90
N VAL A 120 1.41 -0.45 28.09
CA VAL A 120 2.87 -0.60 28.03
C VAL A 120 3.51 0.66 27.49
N PHE A 121 2.96 1.23 26.41
CA PHE A 121 3.40 2.50 25.84
C PHE A 121 2.27 3.50 25.84
N ARG A 122 2.56 4.73 26.26
CA ARG A 122 1.67 5.86 26.07
C ARG A 122 2.42 7.15 25.76
N THR A 123 1.79 8.05 25.03
CA THR A 123 2.27 9.42 24.83
C THR A 123 2.25 10.22 26.14
N GLU A 124 2.99 11.34 26.17
CA GLU A 124 3.14 12.13 27.39
C GLU A 124 1.83 12.84 27.78
N LEU A 125 1.61 12.96 29.10
CA LEU A 125 0.50 13.75 29.64
C LEU A 125 0.84 15.26 29.73
N SER A 126 1.62 15.78 28.78
CA SER A 126 2.09 17.18 28.76
C SER A 126 1.18 18.06 27.92
N GLY A 127 0.86 19.25 28.42
CA GLY A 127 -0.18 20.13 27.85
C GLY A 127 0.09 20.65 26.43
N SER A 128 0.82 21.76 26.30
CA SER A 128 0.83 22.57 25.06
C SER A 128 1.63 22.00 23.89
N ASN A 129 2.46 20.98 24.12
CA ASN A 129 3.34 20.41 23.11
C ASN A 129 3.03 18.90 22.96
N PRO A 130 2.65 18.42 21.76
CA PRO A 130 2.34 17.02 21.52
C PRO A 130 3.60 16.15 21.53
N THR A 131 3.45 14.88 21.90
CA THR A 131 4.52 13.87 21.73
C THR A 131 4.62 13.48 20.25
N GLY A 132 5.82 13.36 19.70
CA GLY A 132 5.97 12.86 18.33
C GLY A 132 7.39 12.47 17.96
N PHE A 133 7.55 11.99 16.74
CA PHE A 133 8.80 11.47 16.17
C PHE A 133 9.36 10.27 16.93
N TYR A 134 8.56 9.22 17.10
CA TYR A 134 9.00 7.93 17.69
C TYR A 134 8.84 6.79 16.70
N LYS A 135 9.86 5.93 16.58
CA LYS A 135 9.80 4.68 15.81
C LYS A 135 10.06 3.50 16.75
N LEU A 136 9.10 2.59 16.86
CA LEU A 136 9.19 1.35 17.64
C LEU A 136 9.49 0.21 16.65
N ILE A 137 10.59 -0.52 16.83
CA ILE A 137 11.02 -1.59 15.89
C ILE A 137 11.32 -2.90 16.60
N GLY A 138 10.69 -4.00 16.18
CA GLY A 138 11.12 -5.33 16.62
C GLY A 138 10.86 -5.62 18.10
N LEU A 139 9.79 -5.05 18.67
CA LEU A 139 9.47 -5.18 20.10
C LEU A 139 8.33 -6.18 20.31
N GLU A 140 8.44 -7.05 21.32
CA GLU A 140 7.29 -7.83 21.82
C GLU A 140 6.60 -6.99 22.90
N ILE A 141 5.34 -6.60 22.68
CA ILE A 141 4.59 -5.66 23.53
C ILE A 141 3.34 -6.36 24.06
N THR A 142 3.24 -6.53 25.38
CA THR A 142 2.25 -7.47 25.96
C THR A 142 1.92 -7.16 27.43
N ARG A 143 1.34 -8.13 28.15
CA ARG A 143 0.99 -8.06 29.57
C ARG A 143 1.39 -9.35 30.29
N GLN A 144 1.47 -9.27 31.61
CA GLN A 144 1.53 -10.47 32.44
C GLN A 144 0.20 -11.22 32.40
N SER A 145 0.25 -12.56 32.33
CA SER A 145 -0.92 -13.40 32.51
C SER A 145 -1.59 -13.13 33.86
N ASP A 146 -2.92 -13.25 33.91
CA ASP A 146 -3.74 -13.11 35.12
C ASP A 146 -3.66 -11.76 35.87
N SER A 147 -3.04 -10.73 35.28
CA SER A 147 -3.37 -9.34 35.61
C SER A 147 -4.87 -9.09 35.38
N GLY A 148 -5.41 -8.03 35.99
CA GLY A 148 -6.73 -7.51 35.61
C GLY A 148 -6.80 -7.11 34.13
N GLN A 149 -8.02 -6.84 33.67
CA GLN A 149 -8.30 -6.38 32.30
C GLN A 149 -7.36 -5.23 31.90
N VAL A 150 -6.66 -5.38 30.79
CA VAL A 150 -5.82 -4.32 30.21
C VAL A 150 -6.61 -3.68 29.07
N SER A 151 -6.91 -2.39 29.20
CA SER A 151 -7.76 -1.71 28.20
C SER A 151 -7.02 -1.46 26.88
N ASN A 152 -5.75 -1.05 26.90
CA ASN A 152 -4.95 -0.90 25.69
C ASN A 152 -3.49 -1.26 26.01
N LEU A 153 -2.73 -1.82 25.06
CA LEU A 153 -1.29 -2.00 25.21
C LEU A 153 -0.50 -0.74 24.80
N ILE A 154 -1.00 -0.01 23.79
CA ILE A 154 -0.42 1.22 23.27
C ILE A 154 -1.50 2.31 23.25
N THR A 155 -1.21 3.50 23.78
CA THR A 155 -2.11 4.66 23.76
C THR A 155 -1.43 5.87 23.15
N LEU A 156 -1.83 6.24 21.94
CA LEU A 156 -1.34 7.41 21.20
C LEU A 156 -2.37 8.54 21.33
N GLU A 157 -2.47 9.13 22.52
CA GLU A 157 -3.41 10.20 22.84
C GLU A 157 -2.85 11.16 23.89
N SER A 158 -3.06 12.47 23.72
CA SER A 158 -2.75 13.47 24.75
C SER A 158 -3.95 13.71 25.68
N PRO A 159 -3.75 13.95 26.98
CA PRO A 159 -4.85 14.19 27.92
C PRO A 159 -5.61 15.47 27.57
N GLY A 160 -6.93 15.36 27.45
CA GLY A 160 -7.76 16.50 27.04
C GLY A 160 -7.41 16.99 25.63
N GLN A 161 -7.12 16.07 24.71
CA GLN A 161 -6.95 16.30 23.29
C GLN A 161 -8.27 16.79 22.67
N ASN A 162 -8.44 18.11 22.69
CA ASN A 162 -9.61 18.83 22.17
C ASN A 162 -9.24 19.89 21.12
N ALA A 163 -8.01 19.86 20.64
CA ALA A 163 -7.50 20.68 19.54
C ALA A 163 -6.36 19.92 18.82
N LEU A 164 -6.24 20.12 17.51
CA LEU A 164 -5.20 19.49 16.67
C LEU A 164 -3.77 19.74 17.18
N SER A 165 -3.53 20.91 17.78
CA SER A 165 -2.23 21.28 18.36
C SER A 165 -1.79 20.44 19.57
N LYS A 166 -2.67 19.58 20.10
CA LYS A 166 -2.37 18.63 21.18
C LYS A 166 -2.16 17.20 20.68
N THR A 167 -2.50 16.90 19.43
CA THR A 167 -2.48 15.54 18.89
C THR A 167 -1.05 15.03 18.78
N PRO A 168 -0.70 13.87 19.36
CA PRO A 168 0.57 13.21 19.08
C PRO A 168 0.74 12.95 17.59
N HIS A 169 1.96 12.96 17.05
CA HIS A 169 2.18 12.87 15.59
C HIS A 169 3.51 12.20 15.23
N ASP A 170 3.70 11.81 13.97
CA ASP A 170 4.92 11.18 13.47
C ASP A 170 5.32 9.96 14.31
N ILE A 171 4.50 8.91 14.31
CA ILE A 171 4.74 7.68 15.08
C ILE A 171 4.78 6.49 14.14
N ILE A 172 5.80 5.63 14.29
CA ILE A 172 5.96 4.42 13.48
C ILE A 172 6.01 3.21 14.42
N ILE A 173 5.18 2.22 14.16
CA ILE A 173 5.23 0.88 14.76
C ILE A 173 5.61 -0.08 13.61
N ASP A 174 6.82 -0.60 13.65
CA ASP A 174 7.47 -1.39 12.60
C ASP A 174 7.87 -2.75 13.19
N ARG A 175 7.51 -3.85 12.54
CA ARG A 175 7.91 -5.22 12.94
C ARG A 175 7.72 -5.56 14.43
N CYS A 176 6.65 -5.06 15.05
CA CYS A 176 6.35 -5.33 16.46
C CYS A 176 5.38 -6.51 16.61
N TYR A 177 5.57 -7.33 17.65
CA TYR A 177 4.62 -8.36 18.05
C TYR A 177 3.82 -7.86 19.26
N VAL A 178 2.62 -7.35 19.04
CA VAL A 178 1.79 -6.67 20.05
C VAL A 178 0.62 -7.57 20.41
N HIS A 179 0.59 -8.15 21.61
CA HIS A 179 -0.39 -9.20 21.89
C HIS A 179 -0.92 -9.26 23.33
N GLY A 180 -2.19 -9.65 23.46
CA GLY A 180 -2.83 -9.99 24.74
C GLY A 180 -2.45 -11.38 25.25
N THR A 181 -3.39 -12.08 25.88
CA THR A 181 -3.23 -13.50 26.25
C THR A 181 -4.49 -14.29 25.94
N ALA A 182 -4.36 -15.59 25.66
CA ALA A 182 -5.48 -16.48 25.32
C ALA A 182 -6.61 -16.56 26.37
N THR A 183 -6.36 -16.16 27.63
CA THR A 183 -7.29 -16.39 28.75
C THR A 183 -7.82 -15.12 29.41
N SER A 184 -7.01 -14.08 29.56
CA SER A 184 -7.38 -12.85 30.30
C SER A 184 -7.45 -11.63 29.37
N ALA A 185 -8.54 -10.86 29.55
CA ALA A 185 -8.97 -9.85 28.60
C ALA A 185 -7.94 -8.74 28.36
N THR A 186 -7.68 -8.50 27.07
CA THR A 186 -6.90 -7.37 26.57
C THR A 186 -7.75 -6.68 25.52
N ARG A 187 -8.33 -5.52 25.84
CA ARG A 187 -9.34 -4.93 24.96
C ARG A 187 -8.73 -4.40 23.66
N ARG A 188 -7.56 -3.76 23.73
CA ARG A 188 -6.93 -3.15 22.55
C ARG A 188 -5.42 -3.34 22.41
N GLY A 189 -4.98 -3.42 21.16
CA GLY A 189 -3.58 -3.21 20.78
C GLY A 189 -3.24 -1.72 20.86
N VAL A 190 -3.74 -0.94 19.89
CA VAL A 190 -3.44 0.50 19.73
C VAL A 190 -4.70 1.36 19.85
N VAL A 191 -4.64 2.41 20.66
CA VAL A 191 -5.49 3.60 20.52
C VAL A 191 -4.79 4.59 19.59
N LEU A 192 -5.30 4.68 18.36
CA LEU A 192 -4.76 5.48 17.26
C LEU A 192 -5.42 6.87 17.23
N ASN A 193 -5.12 7.67 18.25
CA ASN A 193 -5.58 9.06 18.34
C ASN A 193 -4.45 10.07 17.99
N SER A 194 -3.38 9.60 17.34
CA SER A 194 -2.30 10.42 16.78
C SER A 194 -2.61 10.92 15.36
N LYS A 195 -1.73 11.75 14.79
CA LYS A 195 -1.61 12.10 13.36
C LYS A 195 -0.40 11.35 12.76
N ASP A 196 -0.31 11.25 11.43
CA ASP A 196 0.92 10.84 10.69
C ASP A 196 1.54 9.56 11.29
N THR A 197 0.77 8.49 11.32
CA THR A 197 1.12 7.26 12.03
C THR A 197 1.15 6.05 11.09
N LYS A 198 2.32 5.39 11.02
CA LYS A 198 2.52 4.16 10.25
C LYS A 198 2.51 2.95 11.20
N ILE A 199 1.68 1.97 10.94
CA ILE A 199 1.67 0.66 11.62
C ILE A 199 1.93 -0.37 10.52
N ILE A 200 3.16 -0.90 10.50
CA ILE A 200 3.68 -1.69 9.38
C ILE A 200 4.35 -2.97 9.85
N ASP A 201 4.26 -4.01 9.01
CA ASP A 201 5.00 -5.28 9.16
C ASP A 201 4.82 -5.96 10.52
N SER A 202 3.73 -5.66 11.24
CA SER A 202 3.56 -6.01 12.65
C SER A 202 2.48 -7.07 12.86
N TYR A 203 2.52 -7.74 14.01
CA TYR A 203 1.63 -8.85 14.36
C TYR A 203 0.83 -8.51 15.61
N PHE A 204 -0.49 -8.43 15.47
CA PHE A 204 -1.43 -8.07 16.52
C PHE A 204 -2.38 -9.24 16.82
N SER A 205 -2.37 -9.76 18.05
CA SER A 205 -3.20 -10.92 18.42
C SER A 205 -3.70 -10.95 19.87
N GLU A 206 -4.68 -11.82 20.14
CA GLU A 206 -5.29 -12.04 21.46
C GLU A 206 -5.96 -10.78 22.05
N PHE A 207 -6.59 -9.96 21.20
CA PHE A 207 -7.39 -8.81 21.61
C PHE A 207 -8.87 -9.15 21.75
N HIS A 208 -9.30 -9.50 22.95
CA HIS A 208 -10.68 -9.89 23.25
C HIS A 208 -11.11 -9.50 24.67
N GLU A 209 -12.42 -9.34 24.84
CA GLU A 209 -13.08 -9.13 26.13
C GLU A 209 -14.51 -9.69 26.08
N THR A 210 -15.02 -10.17 27.22
CA THR A 210 -16.44 -10.52 27.38
C THR A 210 -17.22 -9.25 27.75
N GLY A 211 -18.24 -8.90 26.96
CA GLY A 211 -19.16 -7.80 27.28
C GLY A 211 -18.67 -6.39 26.91
N ALA A 212 -17.53 -6.27 26.21
CA ALA A 212 -17.02 -5.00 25.71
C ALA A 212 -16.39 -5.15 24.32
N ASP A 213 -16.44 -4.08 23.53
CA ASP A 213 -15.85 -4.06 22.19
C ASP A 213 -14.32 -4.01 22.25
N SER A 214 -13.66 -4.90 21.49
CA SER A 214 -12.22 -5.17 21.49
C SER A 214 -11.62 -5.07 20.08
N GLN A 215 -10.42 -4.48 19.95
CA GLN A 215 -9.82 -4.14 18.65
C GLN A 215 -8.30 -4.26 18.61
N ALA A 216 -7.72 -4.67 17.47
CA ALA A 216 -6.26 -4.60 17.31
C ALA A 216 -5.82 -3.12 17.20
N ILE A 217 -6.55 -2.34 16.40
CA ILE A 217 -6.35 -0.89 16.24
C ILE A 217 -7.71 -0.19 16.31
N ALA A 218 -7.83 0.86 17.14
CA ALA A 218 -9.02 1.71 17.16
C ALA A 218 -8.63 3.18 17.29
N GLY A 219 -9.20 4.06 16.46
CA GLY A 219 -8.99 5.51 16.52
C GLY A 219 -10.30 6.27 16.41
N TRP A 220 -10.48 7.32 17.21
CA TRP A 220 -11.72 8.12 17.22
C TRP A 220 -11.49 9.62 17.40
N ASN A 221 -10.31 10.02 17.87
CA ASN A 221 -9.94 11.41 18.16
C ASN A 221 -8.63 11.85 17.48
N GLY A 222 -8.09 11.02 16.58
CA GLY A 222 -6.93 11.33 15.75
C GLY A 222 -7.33 11.87 14.36
N PRO A 223 -6.59 12.84 13.80
CA PRO A 223 -6.98 13.54 12.56
C PRO A 223 -6.73 12.77 11.25
N GLY A 224 -5.88 11.74 11.23
CA GLY A 224 -5.53 11.08 9.97
C GLY A 224 -4.03 11.03 9.64
N GLY A 225 -3.73 10.72 8.38
CA GLY A 225 -2.38 10.44 7.89
C GLY A 225 -1.93 9.05 8.34
N TYR A 226 -2.73 8.02 8.03
CA TYR A 226 -2.49 6.65 8.53
C TYR A 226 -2.09 5.71 7.41
N LEU A 227 -1.01 4.96 7.65
CA LEU A 227 -0.67 3.77 6.88
C LEU A 227 -0.77 2.56 7.80
N ILE A 228 -1.70 1.65 7.52
CA ILE A 228 -1.81 0.34 8.18
C ILE A 228 -1.48 -0.69 7.10
N SER A 229 -0.23 -1.15 7.05
CA SER A 229 0.27 -1.95 5.92
C SER A 229 0.96 -3.25 6.34
N ASN A 230 0.70 -4.34 5.63
CA ASN A 230 1.32 -5.66 5.84
C ASN A 230 1.23 -6.20 7.29
N ASN A 231 0.15 -5.94 8.03
CA ASN A 231 -0.01 -6.45 9.40
C ASN A 231 -0.83 -7.74 9.46
N TYR A 232 -0.61 -8.56 10.49
CA TYR A 232 -1.59 -9.54 10.96
C TYR A 232 -2.40 -8.87 12.06
N LEU A 233 -3.72 -8.83 11.91
CA LEU A 233 -4.63 -8.07 12.78
C LEU A 233 -5.72 -9.00 13.28
N GLU A 234 -5.69 -9.34 14.56
CA GLU A 234 -6.60 -10.30 15.19
C GLU A 234 -7.26 -9.73 16.46
N ALA A 235 -8.58 -9.54 16.42
CA ALA A 235 -9.36 -9.07 17.56
C ALA A 235 -10.80 -9.59 17.55
N GLY A 236 -11.39 -9.69 18.74
CA GLY A 236 -12.72 -10.26 18.97
C GLY A 236 -13.82 -9.45 18.29
N SER A 237 -13.88 -8.15 18.56
CA SER A 237 -14.95 -7.31 18.01
C SER A 237 -14.59 -6.80 16.61
N GLU A 238 -13.84 -5.70 16.49
CA GLU A 238 -13.39 -5.12 15.21
C GLU A 238 -11.87 -5.17 15.11
N ASN A 239 -11.29 -5.74 14.05
CA ASN A 239 -9.83 -5.80 13.96
C ASN A 239 -9.25 -4.38 13.78
N VAL A 240 -9.89 -3.56 12.94
CA VAL A 240 -9.67 -2.11 12.88
C VAL A 240 -11.01 -1.38 12.92
N MET A 241 -11.11 -0.31 13.73
CA MET A 241 -12.27 0.58 13.78
C MET A 241 -11.89 2.06 13.82
N PHE A 242 -12.56 2.88 13.01
CA PHE A 242 -12.52 4.34 13.11
C PHE A 242 -13.83 4.92 13.67
N GLY A 243 -13.79 5.33 14.94
CA GLY A 243 -14.90 5.84 15.76
C GLY A 243 -15.16 4.97 17.00
N GLY A 244 -16.41 4.92 17.46
CA GLY A 244 -16.83 4.18 18.66
C GLY A 244 -16.88 5.02 19.95
N VAL A 245 -16.39 6.26 19.88
CA VAL A 245 -16.66 7.41 20.75
C VAL A 245 -16.67 8.64 19.83
N ASP A 246 -17.37 9.71 20.18
CA ASP A 246 -17.23 10.97 19.45
C ASP A 246 -15.83 11.61 19.61
N PRO A 247 -15.28 12.27 18.58
CA PRO A 247 -14.05 13.04 18.71
C PRO A 247 -14.20 14.22 19.67
N GLY A 248 -13.26 14.34 20.62
CA GLY A 248 -13.15 15.51 21.50
C GLY A 248 -12.60 16.76 20.81
N ILE A 249 -12.02 16.64 19.61
CA ILE A 249 -11.63 17.76 18.76
C ILE A 249 -12.83 18.19 17.89
N PRO A 250 -13.30 19.46 17.96
CA PRO A 250 -14.41 19.94 17.15
C PRO A 250 -14.15 19.86 15.65
N ASN A 251 -15.16 19.44 14.88
CA ASN A 251 -15.11 19.24 13.41
C ASN A 251 -14.11 18.18 12.92
N LEU A 252 -13.58 17.32 13.80
CA LEU A 252 -12.66 16.26 13.41
C LEU A 252 -13.35 15.14 12.63
N VAL A 253 -12.78 14.83 11.47
CA VAL A 253 -13.04 13.60 10.71
C VAL A 253 -11.66 13.05 10.35
N PRO A 254 -11.30 11.81 10.77
CA PRO A 254 -10.07 11.15 10.35
C PRO A 254 -9.96 11.12 8.82
N THR A 255 -8.84 11.58 8.26
CA THR A 255 -8.60 11.67 6.80
C THR A 255 -7.33 10.90 6.39
N ASP A 256 -7.14 10.69 5.10
CA ASP A 256 -5.87 10.23 4.51
C ASP A 256 -5.44 8.87 5.11
N ILE A 257 -6.33 7.88 4.97
CA ILE A 257 -6.20 6.56 5.62
C ILE A 257 -5.97 5.50 4.55
N THR A 258 -4.80 4.87 4.56
CA THR A 258 -4.45 3.76 3.67
C THR A 258 -4.31 2.47 4.48
N ILE A 259 -5.08 1.44 4.10
CA ILE A 259 -5.10 0.13 4.75
C ILE A 259 -4.86 -0.94 3.68
N GLU A 260 -3.69 -1.58 3.71
CA GLU A 260 -3.31 -2.48 2.63
C GLU A 260 -2.44 -3.68 2.99
N HIS A 261 -2.57 -4.76 2.22
CA HIS A 261 -1.77 -5.99 2.40
C HIS A 261 -1.88 -6.64 3.80
N ASN A 262 -2.89 -6.28 4.60
CA ASN A 262 -3.07 -6.81 5.94
C ASN A 262 -3.92 -8.08 5.91
N TYR A 263 -3.63 -8.98 6.85
CA TYR A 263 -4.43 -10.15 7.15
C TYR A 263 -5.31 -9.87 8.38
N PHE A 264 -6.57 -9.53 8.13
CA PHE A 264 -7.61 -9.35 9.14
C PHE A 264 -8.20 -10.73 9.48
N PHE A 265 -8.00 -11.21 10.70
CA PHE A 265 -8.34 -12.58 11.07
C PHE A 265 -9.14 -12.67 12.38
N LYS A 266 -10.04 -13.66 12.48
CA LYS A 266 -10.62 -14.12 13.76
C LYS A 266 -10.43 -15.63 13.93
N PRO A 267 -9.85 -16.13 15.03
CA PRO A 267 -9.69 -17.56 15.25
C PRO A 267 -11.04 -18.24 15.47
N LEU A 268 -11.36 -19.27 14.69
CA LEU A 268 -12.57 -20.07 14.88
C LEU A 268 -12.61 -20.80 16.24
N SER A 269 -11.47 -20.93 16.92
CA SER A 269 -11.36 -21.44 18.29
C SER A 269 -12.03 -20.54 19.34
N TRP A 270 -12.31 -19.27 19.04
CA TRP A 270 -13.07 -18.38 19.92
C TRP A 270 -14.58 -18.58 19.79
N ARG A 271 -15.06 -19.18 18.69
CA ARG A 271 -16.50 -19.37 18.42
C ARG A 271 -17.09 -20.43 19.36
N GLY A 272 -18.19 -20.08 20.03
CA GLY A 272 -18.85 -20.98 20.99
C GLY A 272 -18.13 -21.14 22.33
N ARG A 273 -17.13 -20.29 22.62
CA ARG A 273 -16.48 -20.20 23.94
C ARG A 273 -17.50 -19.79 25.02
N ASN A 274 -17.31 -20.26 26.25
CA ASN A 274 -18.08 -19.82 27.42
C ASN A 274 -17.13 -19.39 28.57
N PRO A 275 -17.20 -18.14 29.08
CA PRO A 275 -17.99 -17.03 28.55
C PRO A 275 -17.55 -16.65 27.13
N SER A 276 -18.48 -16.13 26.32
CA SER A 276 -18.15 -15.76 24.94
C SER A 276 -17.25 -14.51 24.92
N TRP A 277 -16.37 -14.46 23.92
CA TRP A 277 -15.69 -13.22 23.54
C TRP A 277 -16.64 -12.39 22.68
N GLN A 278 -16.67 -11.08 22.86
CA GLN A 278 -17.62 -10.22 22.15
C GLN A 278 -17.24 -10.11 20.67
N VAL A 279 -17.90 -10.89 19.80
CA VAL A 279 -17.57 -10.96 18.37
C VAL A 279 -18.46 -10.07 17.49
N LYS A 280 -17.79 -9.31 16.62
CA LYS A 280 -18.38 -8.35 15.66
C LYS A 280 -17.60 -8.36 14.32
N ASN A 281 -17.57 -7.23 13.62
CA ASN A 281 -17.17 -7.08 12.21
C ASN A 281 -15.66 -7.19 12.02
N LEU A 282 -15.12 -7.47 10.83
CA LEU A 282 -13.66 -7.46 10.64
C LEU A 282 -13.12 -6.02 10.55
N PHE A 283 -13.84 -5.13 9.87
CA PHE A 283 -13.48 -3.71 9.71
C PHE A 283 -14.71 -2.81 9.85
N GLU A 284 -14.57 -1.68 10.55
CA GLU A 284 -15.67 -0.74 10.79
C GLU A 284 -15.29 0.74 10.65
N LEU A 285 -16.05 1.49 9.84
CA LEU A 285 -15.93 2.94 9.68
C LEU A 285 -17.19 3.64 10.21
N LYS A 286 -17.05 4.43 11.28
CA LYS A 286 -18.14 5.25 11.85
C LYS A 286 -17.97 6.73 11.56
N ASN A 287 -16.73 7.22 11.53
CA ASN A 287 -16.39 8.59 11.14
C ASN A 287 -15.00 8.60 10.47
N ALA A 288 -14.94 8.85 9.16
CA ALA A 288 -13.70 8.90 8.38
C ALA A 288 -13.95 9.55 7.00
N ARG A 289 -12.89 10.02 6.34
CA ARG A 289 -12.89 10.38 4.92
C ARG A 289 -11.60 9.99 4.22
N GLN A 290 -11.59 9.97 2.89
CA GLN A 290 -10.39 9.72 2.07
C GLN A 290 -9.68 8.45 2.51
N VAL A 291 -10.41 7.33 2.41
CA VAL A 291 -9.99 6.02 2.91
C VAL A 291 -9.78 5.06 1.74
N ILE A 292 -8.56 4.53 1.60
CA ILE A 292 -8.23 3.49 0.64
C ILE A 292 -8.02 2.18 1.43
N VAL A 293 -8.78 1.15 1.08
CA VAL A 293 -8.66 -0.20 1.64
C VAL A 293 -8.44 -1.17 0.50
N GLN A 294 -7.20 -1.60 0.29
CA GLN A 294 -6.84 -2.42 -0.87
C GLN A 294 -5.90 -3.59 -0.58
N ASN A 295 -5.99 -4.64 -1.40
CA ASN A 295 -5.06 -5.78 -1.35
C ASN A 295 -5.06 -6.52 0.01
N ASN A 296 -6.15 -6.45 0.81
CA ASN A 296 -6.24 -7.12 2.11
C ASN A 296 -6.97 -8.48 2.02
N VAL A 297 -6.72 -9.34 3.01
CA VAL A 297 -7.52 -10.55 3.27
C VAL A 297 -8.26 -10.38 4.58
N PHE A 298 -9.59 -10.45 4.52
CA PHE A 298 -10.50 -10.45 5.67
C PHE A 298 -11.08 -11.84 5.86
N GLU A 299 -10.84 -12.48 7.00
CA GLU A 299 -11.22 -13.88 7.24
C GLU A 299 -11.89 -14.11 8.59
N ASN A 300 -13.00 -14.86 8.52
CA ASN A 300 -13.87 -15.28 9.61
C ASN A 300 -14.65 -14.14 10.28
N SER A 301 -15.96 -14.10 10.03
CA SER A 301 -16.90 -13.31 10.83
C SER A 301 -18.19 -14.10 10.99
N TRP A 302 -18.66 -14.26 12.22
CA TRP A 302 -19.84 -15.07 12.54
C TRP A 302 -20.86 -14.29 13.38
N ALA A 303 -22.11 -14.73 13.32
CA ALA A 303 -23.19 -14.13 14.10
C ALA A 303 -22.98 -14.43 15.60
N GLU A 304 -22.86 -13.36 16.38
CA GLU A 304 -22.63 -13.39 17.83
C GLU A 304 -23.20 -12.09 18.45
N ALA A 305 -22.38 -11.09 18.79
CA ALA A 305 -22.87 -9.80 19.30
C ALA A 305 -23.39 -8.85 18.21
N GLN A 306 -23.13 -9.18 16.94
CA GLN A 306 -23.81 -8.66 15.75
C GLN A 306 -24.11 -9.83 14.79
N ASP A 307 -24.71 -9.56 13.63
CA ASP A 307 -25.12 -10.57 12.63
C ASP A 307 -23.95 -11.21 11.85
N GLY A 308 -22.70 -10.85 12.12
CA GLY A 308 -21.50 -11.45 11.52
C GLY A 308 -21.12 -10.86 10.17
N ARG A 309 -21.06 -9.53 10.07
CA ARG A 309 -20.64 -8.82 8.85
C ARG A 309 -19.14 -8.95 8.65
N GLY A 310 -18.69 -9.04 7.40
CA GLY A 310 -17.28 -8.84 7.07
C GLY A 310 -16.90 -7.38 7.30
N ILE A 311 -17.56 -6.46 6.61
CA ILE A 311 -17.22 -5.04 6.56
C ILE A 311 -18.45 -4.20 6.94
N HIS A 312 -18.24 -3.14 7.73
CA HIS A 312 -19.33 -2.31 8.24
C HIS A 312 -19.01 -0.81 8.10
N PHE A 313 -19.59 -0.14 7.12
CA PHE A 313 -19.53 1.33 7.02
C PHE A 313 -20.75 1.88 7.77
N SER A 314 -20.60 2.06 9.08
CA SER A 314 -21.65 2.36 10.05
C SER A 314 -21.61 3.82 10.50
N LEU A 315 -21.94 4.79 9.64
CA LEU A 315 -21.88 6.22 10.00
C LEU A 315 -22.53 6.51 11.36
N ARG A 316 -21.76 7.05 12.32
CA ARG A 316 -22.24 7.48 13.64
C ARG A 316 -21.79 8.87 14.07
N ASN A 317 -22.74 9.59 14.65
CA ASN A 317 -22.47 10.58 15.70
C ASN A 317 -22.72 9.82 17.01
N GLN A 318 -21.69 9.18 17.57
CA GLN A 318 -21.80 8.07 18.51
C GLN A 318 -22.42 8.46 19.86
N ASP A 319 -22.11 9.67 20.35
CA ASP A 319 -22.55 10.19 21.65
C ASP A 319 -23.41 11.46 21.52
N GLY A 320 -23.69 11.90 20.28
CA GLY A 320 -24.53 13.06 19.94
C GLY A 320 -23.78 14.38 19.85
N SER A 321 -22.47 14.40 20.08
CA SER A 321 -21.63 15.61 20.14
C SER A 321 -20.86 15.92 18.85
N ALA A 322 -20.81 14.99 17.90
CA ALA A 322 -20.12 15.14 16.61
C ALA A 322 -21.10 15.12 15.40
N PRO A 323 -21.98 16.12 15.23
CA PRO A 323 -22.94 16.16 14.12
C PRO A 323 -22.30 16.36 12.73
N TRP A 324 -20.99 16.65 12.68
CA TRP A 324 -20.19 16.69 11.46
C TRP A 324 -19.71 15.30 11.00
N SER A 325 -19.92 14.24 11.79
CA SER A 325 -19.47 12.89 11.46
C SER A 325 -19.96 12.44 10.09
N VAL A 326 -19.10 11.75 9.36
CA VAL A 326 -19.29 11.36 7.97
C VAL A 326 -18.49 10.09 7.64
N VAL A 327 -18.92 9.33 6.63
CA VAL A 327 -18.07 8.32 5.97
C VAL A 327 -18.11 8.64 4.49
N GLU A 328 -17.05 9.25 3.96
CA GLU A 328 -17.03 9.78 2.58
C GLU A 328 -15.70 9.53 1.87
N ASP A 329 -15.72 9.50 0.54
CA ASP A 329 -14.52 9.32 -0.29
C ASP A 329 -13.77 8.02 0.11
N VAL A 330 -14.48 6.88 0.06
CA VAL A 330 -13.97 5.56 0.48
C VAL A 330 -13.83 4.65 -0.74
N VAL A 331 -12.64 4.11 -0.95
CA VAL A 331 -12.34 3.10 -1.96
C VAL A 331 -12.01 1.78 -1.27
N PHE A 332 -12.85 0.76 -1.45
CA PHE A 332 -12.62 -0.60 -0.98
C PHE A 332 -12.43 -1.51 -2.20
N ARG A 333 -11.17 -1.79 -2.56
CA ARG A 333 -10.86 -2.48 -3.83
C ARG A 333 -9.82 -3.59 -3.72
N TYR A 334 -9.86 -4.58 -4.60
CA TYR A 334 -8.87 -5.67 -4.62
C TYR A 334 -8.72 -6.42 -3.28
N ASN A 335 -9.80 -6.60 -2.51
CA ASN A 335 -9.76 -7.37 -1.26
C ASN A 335 -10.42 -8.75 -1.41
N ILE A 336 -9.93 -9.73 -0.64
CA ILE A 336 -10.64 -11.00 -0.41
C ILE A 336 -11.33 -10.93 0.95
N VAL A 337 -12.67 -10.97 0.97
CA VAL A 337 -13.47 -11.09 2.19
C VAL A 337 -14.06 -12.49 2.25
N LYS A 338 -13.53 -13.38 3.10
CA LYS A 338 -13.89 -14.80 3.09
C LYS A 338 -14.38 -15.36 4.43
N ASN A 339 -15.25 -16.36 4.32
CA ASN A 339 -15.81 -17.11 5.44
C ASN A 339 -16.59 -16.20 6.43
N VAL A 340 -17.37 -15.27 5.89
CA VAL A 340 -18.18 -14.29 6.65
C VAL A 340 -19.66 -14.66 6.63
N ALA A 341 -20.39 -14.37 7.71
CA ALA A 341 -21.83 -14.65 7.81
C ALA A 341 -22.66 -13.76 6.88
N ASN A 342 -22.22 -12.51 6.70
CA ASN A 342 -22.71 -11.57 5.69
C ASN A 342 -21.56 -10.69 5.17
N GLY A 343 -21.71 -10.06 4.01
CA GLY A 343 -20.66 -9.27 3.35
C GLY A 343 -20.46 -7.86 3.91
N ILE A 344 -20.78 -6.84 3.11
CA ILE A 344 -20.50 -5.41 3.36
C ILE A 344 -21.81 -4.66 3.65
N SER A 345 -21.89 -3.90 4.74
CA SER A 345 -23.06 -3.05 5.01
C SER A 345 -22.74 -1.56 5.07
N PHE A 346 -23.78 -0.76 4.82
CA PHE A 346 -23.75 0.69 4.79
C PHE A 346 -24.88 1.22 5.67
N LEU A 347 -24.56 2.15 6.57
CA LEU A 347 -25.53 2.98 7.28
C LEU A 347 -25.37 4.40 6.77
N VAL A 348 -26.26 4.83 5.88
CA VAL A 348 -26.16 6.09 5.13
C VAL A 348 -26.28 7.32 6.02
N GLU A 349 -27.03 7.23 7.12
CA GLU A 349 -27.27 8.29 8.11
C GLU A 349 -27.50 7.60 9.46
N ASP A 350 -27.01 8.17 10.56
CA ASP A 350 -27.27 7.63 11.90
C ASP A 350 -28.76 7.78 12.28
N TYR A 351 -29.32 6.77 12.95
CA TYR A 351 -30.70 6.77 13.45
C TYR A 351 -30.83 7.31 14.89
N THR A 352 -29.72 7.50 15.60
CA THR A 352 -29.75 7.87 17.03
C THR A 352 -29.52 9.36 17.24
N PHE A 353 -28.55 9.93 16.53
CA PHE A 353 -28.17 11.33 16.61
C PHE A 353 -27.96 11.91 15.21
N SER A 354 -28.09 13.23 15.07
CA SER A 354 -27.91 13.89 13.78
C SER A 354 -26.46 13.72 13.28
N SER A 355 -26.29 13.25 12.05
CA SER A 355 -25.00 13.13 11.35
C SER A 355 -25.08 13.81 9.97
N ARG A 356 -23.97 13.82 9.23
CA ARG A 356 -24.03 13.98 7.76
C ARG A 356 -24.52 12.66 7.10
N VAL A 357 -24.29 12.52 5.81
CA VAL A 357 -24.55 11.29 5.04
C VAL A 357 -23.28 10.63 4.53
N GLN A 358 -23.37 9.33 4.26
CA GLN A 358 -22.36 8.64 3.44
C GLN A 358 -22.41 9.09 1.99
N ARG A 359 -21.23 9.26 1.37
CA ARG A 359 -21.13 9.62 -0.05
C ARG A 359 -19.79 9.26 -0.68
N ASN A 360 -19.77 9.08 -2.01
CA ASN A 360 -18.56 8.73 -2.78
C ASN A 360 -17.93 7.44 -2.23
N ILE A 361 -18.69 6.34 -2.28
CA ILE A 361 -18.27 5.03 -1.79
C ILE A 361 -18.08 4.09 -2.98
N GLU A 362 -16.85 3.65 -3.21
CA GLU A 362 -16.49 2.67 -4.23
C GLU A 362 -16.18 1.30 -3.59
N ILE A 363 -16.83 0.26 -4.11
CA ILE A 363 -16.55 -1.14 -3.85
C ILE A 363 -16.21 -1.77 -5.21
N SER A 364 -14.94 -2.08 -5.48
CA SER A 364 -14.51 -2.58 -6.80
C SER A 364 -13.52 -3.74 -6.79
N ASN A 365 -13.59 -4.68 -7.73
CA ASN A 365 -12.62 -5.78 -7.85
C ASN A 365 -12.39 -6.62 -6.58
N ASN A 366 -13.43 -6.80 -5.74
CA ASN A 366 -13.35 -7.64 -4.54
C ASN A 366 -13.91 -9.04 -4.78
N LEU A 367 -13.31 -10.04 -4.13
CA LEU A 367 -13.89 -11.38 -3.98
C LEU A 367 -14.51 -11.53 -2.60
N VAL A 368 -15.81 -11.78 -2.53
CA VAL A 368 -16.54 -11.90 -1.26
C VAL A 368 -17.19 -13.28 -1.14
N LEU A 369 -16.73 -14.11 -0.20
CA LEU A 369 -17.19 -15.48 0.05
C LEU A 369 -18.10 -15.51 1.30
N ILE A 370 -19.42 -15.50 1.07
CA ILE A 370 -20.44 -15.46 2.11
C ILE A 370 -20.84 -16.89 2.51
N ASN A 371 -20.72 -17.22 3.79
CA ASN A 371 -21.01 -18.52 4.38
C ASN A 371 -22.08 -18.42 5.49
N GLY A 372 -23.21 -17.76 5.18
CA GLY A 372 -24.29 -17.49 6.13
C GLY A 372 -24.74 -18.73 6.91
N ASP A 373 -24.96 -19.85 6.22
CA ASP A 373 -25.38 -21.12 6.82
C ASP A 373 -24.41 -21.60 7.91
N SER A 374 -23.10 -21.65 7.61
CA SER A 374 -22.10 -22.15 8.57
C SER A 374 -21.78 -21.13 9.66
N MET A 375 -21.91 -19.83 9.36
CA MET A 375 -21.55 -18.72 10.27
C MET A 375 -22.73 -18.11 11.03
N GLY A 376 -23.95 -18.62 10.85
CA GLY A 376 -25.16 -18.18 11.56
C GLY A 376 -25.76 -16.85 11.05
N GLY A 377 -25.34 -16.38 9.88
CA GLY A 377 -25.74 -15.11 9.27
C GLY A 377 -26.99 -15.22 8.40
N SER A 378 -27.42 -14.08 7.87
CA SER A 378 -28.55 -14.01 6.91
C SER A 378 -28.13 -14.28 5.46
N GLY A 379 -26.82 -14.34 5.16
CA GLY A 379 -26.30 -14.65 3.83
C GLY A 379 -26.46 -13.53 2.80
N TRP A 380 -26.58 -12.26 3.21
CA TRP A 380 -26.57 -11.14 2.28
C TRP A 380 -25.13 -10.73 1.92
N ALA A 381 -24.90 -10.35 0.67
CA ALA A 381 -23.61 -9.83 0.19
C ALA A 381 -23.47 -8.32 0.47
N LEU A 382 -24.51 -7.52 0.18
CA LEU A 382 -24.57 -6.08 0.47
C LEU A 382 -25.83 -5.72 1.29
N LEU A 383 -25.68 -4.90 2.34
CA LEU A 383 -26.80 -4.35 3.12
C LEU A 383 -26.72 -2.82 3.20
N PRO A 384 -27.30 -2.10 2.23
CA PRO A 384 -27.47 -0.66 2.30
C PRO A 384 -28.69 -0.33 3.18
N SER A 385 -28.50 0.56 4.15
CA SER A 385 -29.53 0.96 5.13
C SER A 385 -29.43 2.44 5.47
N LYS A 386 -30.48 3.02 6.05
CA LYS A 386 -30.50 4.41 6.53
C LYS A 386 -31.13 4.52 7.91
N GLY A 387 -30.72 5.55 8.65
CA GLY A 387 -31.27 5.85 9.96
C GLY A 387 -32.33 6.94 10.02
N GLY A 388 -32.28 7.93 9.12
CA GLY A 388 -33.16 9.09 9.14
C GLY A 388 -33.86 9.39 7.81
N SER A 389 -33.71 10.61 7.33
CA SER A 389 -34.39 11.14 6.13
C SER A 389 -33.44 11.65 5.05
N GLN A 390 -32.14 11.73 5.32
CA GLN A 390 -31.14 12.19 4.37
C GLN A 390 -30.83 11.09 3.32
N VAL A 391 -30.21 11.50 2.22
CA VAL A 391 -29.94 10.67 1.04
C VAL A 391 -28.42 10.60 0.82
N GLY A 392 -27.88 9.38 0.79
CA GLY A 392 -26.48 9.11 0.46
C GLY A 392 -26.22 9.25 -1.04
N GLN A 393 -24.99 9.61 -1.41
CA GLN A 393 -24.67 10.02 -2.79
C GLN A 393 -23.53 9.20 -3.38
N ASN A 394 -23.61 8.86 -4.67
CA ASN A 394 -22.51 8.28 -5.44
C ASN A 394 -21.94 6.99 -4.82
N PHE A 395 -22.69 5.90 -4.94
CA PHE A 395 -22.26 4.57 -4.50
C PHE A 395 -21.93 3.75 -5.74
N VAL A 396 -20.68 3.28 -5.88
CA VAL A 396 -20.21 2.51 -7.02
C VAL A 396 -19.87 1.10 -6.58
N ILE A 397 -20.62 0.12 -7.08
CA ILE A 397 -20.43 -1.31 -6.86
C ILE A 397 -20.11 -1.91 -8.23
N ASP A 398 -18.83 -2.07 -8.56
CA ASP A 398 -18.39 -2.41 -9.92
C ASP A 398 -17.36 -3.54 -9.94
N HIS A 399 -17.44 -4.46 -10.90
CA HIS A 399 -16.47 -5.56 -11.06
C HIS A 399 -16.21 -6.37 -9.76
N ASN A 400 -17.22 -6.71 -8.96
CA ASN A 400 -17.03 -7.58 -7.79
C ASN A 400 -17.56 -9.00 -8.05
N THR A 401 -16.96 -9.98 -7.39
CA THR A 401 -17.40 -11.39 -7.41
C THR A 401 -17.91 -11.79 -6.04
N PHE A 402 -19.23 -11.96 -5.91
CA PHE A 402 -19.91 -12.41 -4.69
C PHE A 402 -20.28 -13.89 -4.81
N ILE A 403 -19.71 -14.72 -3.93
CA ILE A 403 -19.94 -16.17 -3.90
C ILE A 403 -20.67 -16.56 -2.61
N HIS A 404 -21.88 -17.09 -2.76
CA HIS A 404 -22.64 -17.66 -1.65
C HIS A 404 -22.31 -19.15 -1.50
N LEU A 405 -21.50 -19.47 -0.49
CA LEU A 405 -21.09 -20.85 -0.17
C LEU A 405 -22.24 -21.66 0.47
N GLY A 406 -23.14 -20.98 1.20
CA GLY A 406 -24.37 -21.57 1.72
C GLY A 406 -25.42 -21.85 0.63
N SER A 407 -26.36 -22.72 0.92
CA SER A 407 -27.46 -23.11 0.01
C SER A 407 -28.83 -22.56 0.43
N SER A 408 -28.95 -21.91 1.60
CA SER A 408 -30.22 -21.35 2.08
C SER A 408 -30.89 -20.37 1.12
N ALA A 409 -32.23 -20.43 1.08
CA ALA A 409 -33.09 -19.48 0.38
C ALA A 409 -33.04 -18.02 0.95
N GLY A 410 -32.24 -17.81 1.99
CA GLY A 410 -31.92 -16.50 2.56
C GLY A 410 -30.81 -15.75 1.82
N ASN A 411 -30.02 -16.39 0.95
CA ASN A 411 -28.94 -15.71 0.24
C ASN A 411 -29.47 -14.52 -0.61
N ARG A 412 -28.80 -13.36 -0.51
CA ARG A 412 -29.16 -12.11 -1.21
C ARG A 412 -27.93 -11.41 -1.78
N PHE A 413 -28.02 -10.86 -2.99
CA PHE A 413 -26.98 -9.97 -3.52
C PHE A 413 -26.98 -8.66 -2.75
N ILE A 414 -28.12 -7.97 -2.75
CA ILE A 414 -28.33 -6.73 -2.00
C ILE A 414 -29.58 -6.91 -1.15
N ASP A 415 -29.65 -6.28 0.01
CA ASP A 415 -30.84 -6.27 0.84
C ASP A 415 -31.39 -4.85 0.98
N PHE A 416 -31.93 -4.33 -0.13
CA PHE A 416 -32.60 -3.02 -0.13
C PHE A 416 -33.84 -3.06 0.74
N GLN A 417 -34.00 -2.02 1.55
CA GLN A 417 -35.20 -1.78 2.35
C GLN A 417 -36.00 -0.67 1.68
N GLY A 418 -37.24 -0.96 1.27
CA GLY A 418 -38.03 -0.21 0.28
C GLY A 418 -38.45 1.23 0.66
N SER A 419 -37.47 2.12 0.82
CA SER A 419 -37.64 3.56 1.05
C SER A 419 -36.46 4.29 0.44
N THR A 420 -36.65 5.45 -0.18
CA THR A 420 -35.56 6.08 -0.93
C THR A 420 -34.51 6.68 0.01
N PHE A 421 -33.25 6.35 -0.19
CA PHE A 421 -32.12 6.81 0.63
C PHE A 421 -30.77 6.87 -0.12
N LEU A 422 -30.72 6.53 -1.41
CA LEU A 422 -29.54 6.71 -2.26
C LEU A 422 -29.85 7.57 -3.49
N SER A 423 -28.82 8.25 -3.98
CA SER A 423 -28.79 8.97 -5.25
C SER A 423 -27.44 8.68 -5.94
N GLY A 424 -27.42 8.47 -7.25
CA GLY A 424 -26.20 8.10 -7.98
C GLY A 424 -25.69 6.67 -7.65
N LEU A 425 -26.58 5.69 -7.55
CA LEU A 425 -26.21 4.29 -7.30
C LEU A 425 -25.78 3.57 -8.60
N THR A 426 -24.51 3.22 -8.72
CA THR A 426 -23.97 2.43 -9.82
C THR A 426 -23.75 0.99 -9.36
N VAL A 427 -24.42 0.02 -9.98
CA VAL A 427 -24.21 -1.42 -9.72
C VAL A 427 -23.95 -2.11 -11.05
N ASN A 428 -22.70 -2.21 -11.47
CA ASN A 428 -22.33 -2.70 -12.79
C ASN A 428 -21.32 -3.86 -12.73
N ASN A 429 -21.28 -4.68 -13.77
CA ASN A 429 -20.21 -5.68 -13.99
C ASN A 429 -19.98 -6.68 -12.84
N ASN A 430 -20.93 -6.89 -11.92
CA ASN A 430 -20.74 -7.80 -10.78
C ASN A 430 -21.19 -9.24 -11.10
N ILE A 431 -20.48 -10.23 -10.54
CA ILE A 431 -20.89 -11.64 -10.50
C ILE A 431 -21.56 -11.95 -9.16
N VAL A 432 -22.68 -12.67 -9.19
CA VAL A 432 -23.32 -13.26 -8.00
C VAL A 432 -23.64 -14.73 -8.26
N ALA A 433 -22.77 -15.61 -7.73
CA ALA A 433 -22.82 -17.06 -7.92
C ALA A 433 -22.82 -17.81 -6.58
N GLY A 434 -23.13 -19.12 -6.57
CA GLY A 434 -23.22 -19.86 -5.32
C GLY A 434 -23.88 -21.23 -5.42
N ASN A 435 -24.01 -21.89 -4.26
CA ASN A 435 -24.55 -23.25 -4.16
C ASN A 435 -26.10 -23.33 -4.14
N GLY A 436 -26.80 -22.20 -3.97
CA GLY A 436 -28.28 -22.11 -3.99
C GLY A 436 -28.85 -21.70 -5.36
N GLY A 437 -30.10 -22.08 -5.65
CA GLY A 437 -30.74 -21.83 -6.96
C GLY A 437 -31.27 -20.41 -7.23
N ASP A 438 -31.51 -19.61 -6.19
CA ASP A 438 -32.00 -18.22 -6.29
C ASP A 438 -31.34 -17.38 -5.19
N ILE A 439 -30.16 -16.84 -5.51
CA ILE A 439 -29.28 -16.14 -4.55
C ILE A 439 -29.10 -14.66 -4.86
N GLY A 440 -29.33 -14.24 -6.11
CA GLY A 440 -29.24 -12.84 -6.54
C GLY A 440 -30.41 -11.96 -6.08
N ARG A 441 -31.00 -12.19 -4.91
CA ARG A 441 -32.15 -11.43 -4.40
C ARG A 441 -31.75 -10.01 -4.00
N LEU A 442 -32.65 -9.03 -4.17
CA LEU A 442 -32.39 -7.61 -3.89
C LEU A 442 -33.13 -7.03 -2.66
N ALA A 443 -34.00 -7.78 -1.99
CA ALA A 443 -34.71 -7.33 -0.80
C ALA A 443 -35.20 -8.51 0.07
N ARG A 444 -35.33 -8.27 1.37
CA ARG A 444 -35.89 -9.22 2.36
C ARG A 444 -37.42 -9.28 2.38
N ASP A 445 -38.10 -8.21 1.98
CA ASP A 445 -39.57 -8.10 2.02
C ASP A 445 -40.30 -8.85 0.89
N GLY A 446 -39.55 -9.45 -0.05
CA GLY A 446 -40.08 -10.15 -1.21
C GLY A 446 -40.32 -9.26 -2.43
N THR A 447 -40.00 -7.95 -2.37
CA THR A 447 -39.97 -7.10 -3.57
C THR A 447 -38.91 -7.58 -4.56
N ALA A 448 -39.23 -7.50 -5.85
CA ALA A 448 -38.38 -8.02 -6.91
C ALA A 448 -37.58 -6.91 -7.59
N GLY A 449 -36.28 -7.17 -7.75
CA GLY A 449 -35.42 -6.54 -8.76
C GLY A 449 -35.58 -5.02 -8.89
N THR A 450 -36.07 -4.58 -10.04
CA THR A 450 -36.24 -3.18 -10.43
C THR A 450 -37.06 -2.38 -9.42
N SER A 451 -38.11 -2.96 -8.83
CA SER A 451 -38.95 -2.26 -7.84
C SER A 451 -38.23 -2.05 -6.51
N ALA A 452 -37.36 -2.98 -6.11
CA ALA A 452 -36.55 -2.83 -4.90
C ALA A 452 -35.49 -1.73 -5.08
N ILE A 453 -34.79 -1.72 -6.23
CA ILE A 453 -33.78 -0.70 -6.54
C ILE A 453 -34.43 0.69 -6.65
N ALA A 454 -35.50 0.84 -7.42
CA ALA A 454 -36.22 2.12 -7.56
C ALA A 454 -36.90 2.58 -6.27
N GLY A 455 -37.19 1.66 -5.34
CA GLY A 455 -37.62 1.99 -3.99
C GLY A 455 -36.49 2.61 -3.16
N ALA A 456 -35.25 2.11 -3.28
CA ALA A 456 -34.11 2.53 -2.48
C ALA A 456 -33.30 3.70 -3.07
N ALA A 457 -33.24 3.85 -4.39
CA ALA A 457 -32.44 4.85 -5.09
C ALA A 457 -33.27 5.69 -6.08
N ASP A 458 -33.15 7.01 -6.02
CA ASP A 458 -33.83 7.92 -6.97
C ASP A 458 -33.20 7.93 -8.37
N SER A 459 -31.94 7.52 -8.46
CA SER A 459 -31.13 7.49 -9.67
C SER A 459 -30.11 6.36 -9.55
N TYR A 460 -30.11 5.45 -10.54
CA TYR A 460 -29.24 4.28 -10.51
C TYR A 460 -28.90 3.74 -11.91
N THR A 461 -27.82 2.95 -11.99
CA THR A 461 -27.53 2.03 -13.10
C THR A 461 -27.43 0.59 -12.58
N PHE A 462 -27.86 -0.38 -13.41
CA PHE A 462 -27.78 -1.81 -13.08
C PHE A 462 -27.40 -2.61 -14.34
N ASN A 463 -26.15 -2.49 -14.79
CA ASN A 463 -25.73 -2.94 -16.12
C ASN A 463 -24.69 -4.06 -16.07
N LYS A 464 -24.79 -5.04 -16.98
CA LYS A 464 -23.80 -6.12 -17.16
C LYS A 464 -23.46 -6.92 -15.89
N ASN A 465 -24.33 -6.94 -14.89
CA ASN A 465 -24.19 -7.91 -13.79
C ASN A 465 -24.61 -9.30 -14.26
N VAL A 466 -24.09 -10.37 -13.65
CA VAL A 466 -24.49 -11.76 -13.91
C VAL A 466 -24.93 -12.39 -12.60
N LEU A 467 -26.22 -12.69 -12.47
CA LEU A 467 -26.82 -13.19 -11.22
C LEU A 467 -27.38 -14.60 -11.39
N GLN A 468 -27.08 -15.48 -10.44
CA GLN A 468 -27.69 -16.82 -10.36
C GLN A 468 -29.12 -16.75 -9.81
N ARG A 469 -30.09 -16.55 -10.71
CA ARG A 469 -31.54 -16.44 -10.42
C ARG A 469 -32.39 -16.41 -11.71
N SER A 470 -33.72 -16.31 -11.54
CA SER A 470 -34.65 -15.89 -12.60
C SER A 470 -34.59 -14.37 -12.86
N SER A 471 -34.69 -13.99 -14.14
CA SER A 471 -34.76 -12.59 -14.62
C SER A 471 -36.08 -11.87 -14.32
N SER A 472 -37.12 -12.58 -13.88
CA SER A 472 -38.45 -12.01 -13.66
C SER A 472 -38.43 -10.86 -12.66
N GLY A 473 -38.78 -9.66 -13.12
CA GLY A 473 -38.83 -8.43 -12.32
C GLY A 473 -37.49 -7.71 -12.15
N TYR A 474 -36.44 -8.09 -12.88
CA TYR A 474 -35.09 -7.52 -12.78
C TYR A 474 -34.68 -6.73 -14.05
N PRO A 475 -33.67 -5.83 -13.98
CA PRO A 475 -33.25 -5.02 -15.13
C PRO A 475 -32.69 -5.84 -16.30
N ALA A 476 -33.29 -5.69 -17.49
CA ALA A 476 -32.89 -6.41 -18.71
C ALA A 476 -31.49 -6.04 -19.25
N THR A 477 -30.84 -5.04 -18.65
CA THR A 477 -29.45 -4.61 -18.90
C THR A 477 -28.40 -5.53 -18.25
N SER A 478 -28.82 -6.53 -17.47
CA SER A 478 -27.97 -7.53 -16.82
C SER A 478 -28.39 -8.95 -17.20
N SER A 479 -27.52 -9.93 -16.96
CA SER A 479 -27.71 -11.34 -17.30
C SER A 479 -28.15 -12.18 -16.09
N TYR A 480 -28.95 -13.22 -16.35
CA TYR A 480 -29.54 -14.07 -15.33
C TYR A 480 -29.41 -15.53 -15.72
N VAL A 481 -28.80 -16.34 -14.85
CA VAL A 481 -28.52 -17.76 -15.12
C VAL A 481 -29.08 -18.66 -14.02
N SER A 482 -29.46 -19.89 -14.38
CA SER A 482 -30.13 -20.81 -13.45
C SER A 482 -29.18 -21.66 -12.59
N SER A 483 -27.88 -21.67 -12.88
CA SER A 483 -26.90 -22.46 -12.12
C SER A 483 -25.47 -21.97 -12.34
N VAL A 484 -24.59 -22.33 -11.41
CA VAL A 484 -23.18 -21.94 -11.39
C VAL A 484 -22.36 -22.37 -12.62
N SER A 485 -22.77 -23.47 -13.29
CA SER A 485 -22.07 -23.96 -14.49
C SER A 485 -22.17 -23.00 -15.68
N ALA A 486 -23.21 -22.16 -15.74
CA ALA A 486 -23.44 -21.21 -16.82
C ALA A 486 -22.48 -20.00 -16.80
N PHE A 487 -21.82 -19.73 -15.67
CA PHE A 487 -20.81 -18.66 -15.59
C PHE A 487 -19.52 -19.01 -16.32
N GLY A 488 -19.21 -20.31 -16.46
CA GLY A 488 -17.95 -20.76 -17.07
C GLY A 488 -16.72 -20.46 -16.22
N PHE A 489 -16.81 -20.54 -14.89
CA PHE A 489 -15.64 -20.44 -14.00
C PHE A 489 -14.61 -21.54 -14.26
N GLN A 490 -13.32 -21.25 -14.04
CA GLN A 490 -12.24 -22.24 -14.15
C GLN A 490 -12.46 -23.44 -13.21
N ASN A 491 -12.56 -23.23 -11.90
CA ASN A 491 -12.85 -24.29 -10.93
C ASN A 491 -13.58 -23.76 -9.68
N PHE A 492 -14.89 -23.50 -9.84
CA PHE A 492 -15.76 -23.02 -8.75
C PHE A 492 -15.67 -23.87 -7.47
N ALA A 493 -15.61 -25.20 -7.58
CA ALA A 493 -15.55 -26.10 -6.43
C ALA A 493 -14.19 -26.07 -5.71
N GLY A 494 -13.10 -25.73 -6.43
CA GLY A 494 -11.77 -25.53 -5.87
C GLY A 494 -11.49 -24.09 -5.42
N GLY A 495 -12.45 -23.17 -5.55
CA GLY A 495 -12.27 -21.76 -5.18
C GLY A 495 -11.65 -20.86 -6.27
N ASP A 496 -11.47 -21.37 -7.49
CA ASP A 496 -11.03 -20.57 -8.63
C ASP A 496 -12.26 -20.05 -9.40
N TYR A 497 -12.58 -18.78 -9.13
CA TYR A 497 -13.70 -18.05 -9.69
C TYR A 497 -13.31 -17.18 -10.91
N SER A 498 -12.12 -17.37 -11.48
CA SER A 498 -11.76 -16.72 -12.75
C SER A 498 -12.60 -17.26 -13.91
N LEU A 499 -12.86 -16.45 -14.93
CA LEU A 499 -13.62 -16.87 -16.10
C LEU A 499 -12.76 -17.67 -17.09
N ARG A 500 -13.29 -18.78 -17.61
CA ARG A 500 -12.65 -19.54 -18.69
C ARG A 500 -12.58 -18.71 -19.97
N PRO A 501 -11.61 -18.98 -20.87
CA PRO A 501 -11.53 -18.36 -22.19
C PRO A 501 -12.80 -18.47 -23.05
N ASN A 502 -13.65 -19.47 -22.80
CA ASN A 502 -14.93 -19.69 -23.48
C ASN A 502 -16.17 -19.34 -22.62
N SER A 503 -16.00 -18.62 -21.50
CA SER A 503 -17.13 -18.08 -20.74
C SER A 503 -17.90 -17.06 -21.60
N PRO A 504 -19.25 -17.08 -21.60
CA PRO A 504 -20.04 -16.07 -22.29
C PRO A 504 -19.97 -14.68 -21.65
N PHE A 505 -19.28 -14.54 -20.52
CA PHE A 505 -19.16 -13.30 -19.76
C PHE A 505 -17.75 -12.66 -19.84
N ARG A 506 -16.80 -13.35 -20.49
CA ARG A 506 -15.42 -12.88 -20.71
C ARG A 506 -15.38 -11.71 -21.68
N GLY A 507 -14.74 -10.60 -21.33
CA GLY A 507 -14.63 -9.38 -22.14
C GLY A 507 -15.99 -8.72 -22.45
N THR A 508 -16.98 -8.88 -21.57
CA THR A 508 -18.36 -8.41 -21.81
C THR A 508 -18.87 -7.35 -20.82
N GLY A 509 -18.00 -6.79 -19.98
CA GLY A 509 -18.30 -5.64 -19.11
C GLY A 509 -18.77 -4.40 -19.88
N THR A 510 -19.13 -3.34 -19.17
CA THR A 510 -19.50 -2.03 -19.77
C THR A 510 -18.30 -1.30 -20.37
N ASP A 511 -17.10 -1.66 -19.94
CA ASP A 511 -15.78 -1.17 -20.33
C ASP A 511 -15.02 -2.13 -21.28
N GLY A 512 -15.54 -3.34 -21.50
CA GLY A 512 -14.90 -4.39 -22.29
C GLY A 512 -14.08 -5.40 -21.48
N LYS A 513 -13.99 -5.26 -20.14
CA LYS A 513 -13.29 -6.22 -19.27
C LYS A 513 -14.16 -7.43 -18.92
N ASP A 514 -13.59 -8.39 -18.20
CA ASP A 514 -14.30 -9.58 -17.71
C ASP A 514 -15.33 -9.18 -16.65
N ILE A 515 -16.57 -9.69 -16.74
CA ILE A 515 -17.56 -9.42 -15.67
C ILE A 515 -17.13 -10.14 -14.39
N GLY A 516 -17.22 -9.45 -13.25
CA GLY A 516 -16.74 -9.88 -11.94
C GLY A 516 -15.42 -9.19 -11.57
N ALA A 517 -14.82 -9.61 -10.47
CA ALA A 517 -13.46 -9.19 -10.12
C ALA A 517 -12.43 -9.91 -11.00
N ASP A 518 -11.34 -9.22 -11.34
CA ASP A 518 -10.12 -9.85 -11.86
C ASP A 518 -9.51 -10.78 -10.80
N ILE A 519 -9.95 -12.05 -10.79
CA ILE A 519 -9.52 -13.05 -9.82
C ILE A 519 -8.01 -13.38 -9.93
N PRO A 520 -7.41 -13.53 -11.13
CA PRO A 520 -5.96 -13.70 -11.26
C PRO A 520 -5.16 -12.53 -10.68
N GLY A 521 -5.44 -11.28 -11.08
CA GLY A 521 -4.73 -10.11 -10.56
C GLY A 521 -4.98 -9.88 -9.08
N LEU A 522 -6.22 -10.09 -8.60
CA LEU A 522 -6.55 -10.07 -7.16
C LEU A 522 -5.72 -11.09 -6.37
N ASN A 523 -5.63 -12.33 -6.85
CA ASN A 523 -4.85 -13.37 -6.18
C ASN A 523 -3.36 -13.01 -6.12
N ARG A 524 -2.78 -12.44 -7.19
CA ARG A 524 -1.42 -11.88 -7.16
C ARG A 524 -1.30 -10.73 -6.14
N ARG A 525 -2.26 -9.79 -6.12
CA ARG A 525 -2.28 -8.64 -5.20
C ARG A 525 -2.36 -9.02 -3.72
N VAL A 526 -2.83 -10.21 -3.38
CA VAL A 526 -2.94 -10.66 -1.98
C VAL A 526 -2.09 -11.88 -1.60
N ALA A 527 -1.26 -12.40 -2.50
CA ALA A 527 -0.53 -13.65 -2.26
C ALA A 527 0.53 -13.54 -1.12
N CYS A 528 1.11 -12.36 -0.86
CA CYS A 528 1.88 -12.10 0.35
C CYS A 528 1.05 -12.14 1.63
N VAL A 529 -0.23 -11.75 1.60
CA VAL A 529 -0.99 -11.40 2.81
C VAL A 529 -0.98 -12.48 3.89
N PRO A 530 -1.15 -13.79 3.59
CA PRO A 530 -1.08 -14.83 4.62
C PRO A 530 0.32 -14.97 5.26
N THR A 531 1.40 -14.89 4.46
CA THR A 531 2.78 -15.08 4.91
C THR A 531 3.41 -13.82 5.50
N GLY A 532 2.94 -12.65 5.04
CA GLY A 532 3.49 -11.35 5.32
C GLY A 532 4.85 -11.06 4.67
N GLN A 533 5.31 -11.92 3.75
CA GLN A 533 6.53 -11.69 2.99
C GLN A 533 6.19 -10.94 1.70
N ARG A 534 6.62 -9.69 1.54
CA ARG A 534 6.08 -8.79 0.51
C ARG A 534 6.34 -9.25 -0.93
N SER A 535 7.49 -9.86 -1.19
CA SER A 535 7.85 -10.48 -2.48
C SER A 535 6.89 -11.57 -2.97
N ASN A 536 5.97 -12.05 -2.13
CA ASN A 536 4.91 -12.97 -2.55
C ASN A 536 3.63 -12.26 -3.07
N CYS A 537 3.46 -10.95 -2.92
CA CYS A 537 2.41 -10.17 -3.62
C CYS A 537 2.97 -9.69 -4.96
N VAL A 538 2.10 -9.25 -5.90
CA VAL A 538 2.45 -8.87 -7.30
C VAL A 538 3.94 -8.55 -7.44
N GLY A 539 4.69 -9.52 -7.96
CA GLY A 539 6.11 -9.34 -8.23
C GLY A 539 6.27 -8.26 -9.29
N ALA A 540 7.35 -7.49 -9.16
CA ALA A 540 7.72 -6.40 -10.05
C ALA A 540 6.76 -5.21 -10.15
N SER A 541 7.38 -4.03 -10.30
CA SER A 541 6.86 -3.07 -11.28
C SER A 541 6.93 -3.75 -12.65
N VAL A 542 5.78 -4.09 -13.23
CA VAL A 542 5.75 -4.71 -14.56
C VAL A 542 6.15 -3.65 -15.59
N ARG A 543 7.19 -3.95 -16.36
CA ARG A 543 7.84 -2.95 -17.22
C ARG A 543 6.85 -2.38 -18.22
N SER A 544 6.73 -1.05 -18.24
CA SER A 544 5.83 -0.36 -19.17
C SER A 544 4.36 -0.81 -19.06
N ASP A 545 3.90 -1.20 -17.86
CA ASP A 545 2.47 -1.39 -17.57
C ASP A 545 1.81 -0.03 -17.31
N PHE A 546 1.23 0.61 -18.33
CA PHE A 546 0.59 1.93 -18.21
C PHE A 546 -0.91 1.84 -17.86
N ASP A 547 -1.51 0.64 -17.78
CA ASP A 547 -2.92 0.46 -17.40
C ASP A 547 -3.16 -0.26 -16.08
N GLY A 548 -2.14 -0.91 -15.52
CA GLY A 548 -2.11 -1.56 -14.21
C GLY A 548 -2.69 -2.97 -14.21
N ASP A 549 -2.83 -3.63 -15.36
CA ASP A 549 -3.35 -5.00 -15.47
C ASP A 549 -2.32 -6.10 -15.10
N GLY A 550 -1.05 -5.72 -14.92
CA GLY A 550 0.07 -6.62 -14.66
C GLY A 550 0.69 -7.19 -15.94
N ARG A 551 0.68 -6.44 -17.05
CA ARG A 551 1.33 -6.77 -18.32
C ARG A 551 2.12 -5.57 -18.85
N SER A 552 3.13 -5.86 -19.65
CA SER A 552 3.88 -4.85 -20.40
C SER A 552 3.10 -4.36 -21.61
N ASP A 553 2.95 -3.04 -21.74
CA ASP A 553 2.31 -2.42 -22.91
C ASP A 553 3.31 -2.19 -24.05
N LEU A 554 2.87 -2.44 -25.29
CA LEU A 554 3.64 -2.07 -26.48
C LEU A 554 3.68 -0.55 -26.61
N SER A 555 4.85 0.03 -26.36
CA SER A 555 4.93 1.46 -26.06
C SER A 555 6.20 2.11 -26.65
N VAL A 556 6.02 3.26 -27.32
CA VAL A 556 7.08 4.00 -28.00
C VAL A 556 6.94 5.51 -27.82
N PHE A 557 8.06 6.20 -27.62
CA PHE A 557 8.17 7.65 -27.71
C PHE A 557 8.72 8.03 -29.08
N ARG A 558 8.07 8.98 -29.75
CA ARG A 558 8.50 9.51 -31.04
C ARG A 558 9.14 10.89 -30.86
N PRO A 559 10.48 11.02 -31.00
CA PRO A 559 11.14 12.31 -30.80
C PRO A 559 10.75 13.38 -31.82
N SER A 560 10.25 13.02 -33.01
CA SER A 560 9.92 13.98 -34.07
C SER A 560 8.67 14.81 -33.80
N ASP A 561 7.74 14.33 -32.97
CA ASP A 561 6.53 15.06 -32.55
C ASP A 561 6.36 15.18 -31.02
N ALA A 562 7.24 14.51 -30.26
CA ALA A 562 7.22 14.38 -28.79
C ALA A 562 5.93 13.73 -28.26
N VAL A 563 5.51 12.64 -28.92
CA VAL A 563 4.33 11.85 -28.54
C VAL A 563 4.73 10.45 -28.09
N TRP A 564 4.13 10.00 -26.99
CA TRP A 564 4.15 8.64 -26.48
C TRP A 564 2.94 7.90 -27.06
N TYR A 565 3.18 6.81 -27.77
CA TYR A 565 2.17 5.90 -28.31
C TYR A 565 2.21 4.62 -27.50
N ILE A 566 1.07 4.24 -26.90
CA ILE A 566 0.99 3.16 -25.92
C ILE A 566 -0.23 2.30 -26.28
N ASN A 567 -0.01 1.04 -26.65
CA ASN A 567 -1.08 0.06 -26.82
C ASN A 567 -1.30 -0.63 -25.48
N ARG A 568 -2.24 -0.10 -24.69
CA ARG A 568 -2.54 -0.63 -23.35
C ARG A 568 -3.25 -1.98 -23.44
N SER A 569 -2.76 -3.01 -22.76
CA SER A 569 -3.20 -4.40 -22.97
C SER A 569 -4.66 -4.66 -22.61
N THR A 570 -5.26 -3.91 -21.67
CA THR A 570 -6.71 -3.94 -21.40
C THR A 570 -7.43 -2.62 -21.67
N ASP A 571 -6.75 -1.47 -21.63
CA ASP A 571 -7.36 -0.14 -21.83
C ASP A 571 -7.22 0.41 -23.26
N GLY A 572 -6.49 -0.25 -24.15
CA GLY A 572 -6.35 0.10 -25.57
C GLY A 572 -5.48 1.33 -25.87
N ASP A 573 -5.40 1.69 -27.17
CA ASP A 573 -4.47 2.70 -27.67
C ASP A 573 -4.58 4.08 -26.99
N SER A 574 -3.42 4.65 -26.68
CA SER A 574 -3.24 5.99 -26.15
C SER A 574 -2.12 6.74 -26.90
N ALA A 575 -2.28 8.06 -27.02
CA ALA A 575 -1.30 8.95 -27.66
C ALA A 575 -1.13 10.23 -26.81
N ILE A 576 -0.04 10.32 -26.05
CA ILE A 576 0.19 11.37 -25.05
C ILE A 576 1.33 12.27 -25.52
N ARG A 577 1.05 13.55 -25.80
CA ARG A 577 2.09 14.53 -26.15
C ARG A 577 2.76 15.06 -24.88
N PHE A 578 3.95 14.57 -24.56
CA PHE A 578 4.66 14.91 -23.32
C PHE A 578 6.18 14.89 -23.50
N GLY A 579 6.85 15.92 -22.99
CA GLY A 579 8.29 16.15 -23.17
C GLY A 579 8.65 16.87 -24.48
N LEU A 580 9.93 16.83 -24.83
CA LEU A 580 10.53 17.43 -26.03
C LEU A 580 11.52 16.45 -26.69
N SER A 581 11.89 16.70 -27.94
CA SER A 581 12.74 15.81 -28.77
C SER A 581 14.15 15.55 -28.21
N GLN A 582 14.66 16.42 -27.35
CA GLN A 582 15.96 16.30 -26.69
C GLN A 582 15.89 15.84 -25.22
N ASP A 583 14.68 15.62 -24.69
CA ASP A 583 14.50 15.11 -23.33
C ASP A 583 14.81 13.59 -23.33
N LYS A 584 15.31 13.07 -22.20
CA LYS A 584 15.51 11.63 -22.02
C LYS A 584 14.24 11.05 -21.41
N ILE A 585 13.63 10.07 -22.06
CA ILE A 585 12.52 9.30 -21.49
C ILE A 585 12.98 8.54 -20.24
N ALA A 586 12.12 8.48 -19.22
CA ALA A 586 12.40 7.82 -17.94
C ALA A 586 11.11 7.38 -17.22
N PRO A 587 10.22 6.59 -17.86
CA PRO A 587 8.94 6.18 -17.29
C PRO A 587 9.12 5.19 -16.13
N ALA A 588 8.40 5.40 -15.02
CA ALA A 588 8.45 4.62 -13.78
C ALA A 588 7.18 4.87 -12.93
N ASP A 589 6.91 4.09 -11.88
CA ASP A 589 5.75 4.32 -10.99
C ASP A 589 6.12 5.31 -9.87
N PHE A 590 6.05 6.62 -10.13
CA PHE A 590 6.48 7.66 -9.19
C PHE A 590 5.42 8.02 -8.14
N ASP A 591 4.16 7.65 -8.35
CA ASP A 591 3.07 7.93 -7.41
C ASP A 591 2.59 6.71 -6.60
N GLY A 592 2.98 5.49 -6.98
CA GLY A 592 2.72 4.25 -6.26
C GLY A 592 1.34 3.66 -6.51
N ASP A 593 0.66 4.01 -7.62
CA ASP A 593 -0.66 3.45 -7.95
C ASP A 593 -0.60 2.07 -8.63
N GLY A 594 0.60 1.60 -8.97
CA GLY A 594 0.84 0.34 -9.66
C GLY A 594 0.77 0.46 -11.18
N LYS A 595 0.92 1.67 -11.73
CA LYS A 595 1.06 1.95 -13.16
C LYS A 595 2.34 2.73 -13.41
N VAL A 596 2.87 2.57 -14.61
CA VAL A 596 4.02 3.34 -15.08
C VAL A 596 3.57 4.74 -15.49
N ASP A 597 4.18 5.77 -14.92
CA ASP A 597 3.96 7.17 -15.29
C ASP A 597 4.70 7.54 -16.58
N VAL A 598 4.13 8.47 -17.34
CA VAL A 598 4.81 9.09 -18.48
C VAL A 598 5.75 10.18 -17.98
N ALA A 599 7.06 9.94 -18.07
CA ALA A 599 8.07 10.82 -17.50
C ALA A 599 9.30 11.07 -18.40
N VAL A 600 9.87 12.27 -18.26
CA VAL A 600 11.09 12.70 -18.94
C VAL A 600 12.04 13.48 -18.04
N PHE A 601 13.35 13.29 -18.24
CA PHE A 601 14.41 14.14 -17.70
C PHE A 601 14.97 15.06 -18.79
N ARG A 602 14.98 16.38 -18.55
CA ARG A 602 15.56 17.39 -19.45
C ARG A 602 16.96 17.82 -18.96
N PRO A 603 18.06 17.34 -19.57
CA PRO A 603 19.40 17.53 -19.00
C PRO A 603 19.89 18.99 -19.00
N GLN A 604 19.41 19.82 -19.94
CA GLN A 604 19.82 21.21 -20.08
C GLN A 604 19.22 22.11 -18.98
N GLU A 605 18.01 21.78 -18.51
CA GLU A 605 17.30 22.48 -17.45
C GLU A 605 17.46 21.82 -16.07
N LYS A 606 17.88 20.54 -16.04
CA LYS A 606 17.95 19.67 -14.85
C LYS A 606 16.59 19.47 -14.20
N LEU A 607 15.55 19.41 -15.03
CA LEU A 607 14.18 19.23 -14.62
C LEU A 607 13.69 17.86 -15.04
N TRP A 608 13.04 17.17 -14.11
CA TRP A 608 12.17 16.05 -14.36
C TRP A 608 10.75 16.56 -14.53
N TYR A 609 10.03 15.95 -15.47
CA TYR A 609 8.60 16.12 -15.67
C TYR A 609 7.97 14.74 -15.59
N VAL A 610 6.98 14.56 -14.72
CA VAL A 610 6.24 13.31 -14.53
C VAL A 610 4.76 13.60 -14.68
N LEU A 611 4.06 12.86 -15.54
CA LEU A 611 2.61 12.88 -15.66
C LEU A 611 2.05 11.74 -14.82
N MET A 612 1.59 12.06 -13.61
CA MET A 612 1.09 11.10 -12.62
C MET A 612 -0.17 10.39 -13.13
N SER A 613 -0.11 9.06 -13.25
CA SER A 613 -1.15 8.17 -13.76
C SER A 613 -2.46 8.29 -12.96
N SER A 614 -2.35 8.35 -11.63
CA SER A 614 -3.48 8.34 -10.69
C SER A 614 -4.31 9.63 -10.71
N THR A 615 -3.72 10.76 -11.13
CA THR A 615 -4.35 12.09 -11.06
C THR A 615 -4.37 12.87 -12.38
N GLY A 616 -3.61 12.44 -13.39
CA GLY A 616 -3.38 13.18 -14.63
C GLY A 616 -2.64 14.52 -14.42
N SER A 617 -2.04 14.75 -13.26
CA SER A 617 -1.33 15.99 -12.93
C SER A 617 0.16 15.90 -13.28
N VAL A 618 0.77 17.04 -13.62
CA VAL A 618 2.20 17.10 -13.94
C VAL A 618 3.00 17.55 -12.72
N ASP A 619 3.86 16.66 -12.21
CA ASP A 619 4.89 16.98 -11.23
C ASP A 619 6.19 17.42 -11.92
N VAL A 620 6.92 18.34 -11.30
CA VAL A 620 8.13 18.96 -11.86
C VAL A 620 9.19 19.09 -10.78
N ARG A 621 10.27 18.31 -10.87
CA ARG A 621 11.35 18.26 -9.86
C ARG A 621 12.68 18.71 -10.43
N TYR A 622 13.39 19.59 -9.73
CA TYR A 622 14.75 20.03 -10.10
C TYR A 622 15.79 19.07 -9.50
N PHE A 623 16.34 18.19 -10.33
CA PHE A 623 17.31 17.19 -9.90
C PHE A 623 18.25 16.73 -11.04
N GLY A 624 19.46 16.30 -10.70
CA GLY A 624 20.47 15.84 -11.65
C GLY A 624 21.29 16.96 -12.31
N SER A 625 21.95 16.66 -13.42
CA SER A 625 22.84 17.55 -14.17
C SER A 625 22.95 17.17 -15.65
N ASN A 626 23.42 18.10 -16.47
CA ASN A 626 23.63 17.84 -17.90
C ASN A 626 24.68 16.73 -18.11
N GLY A 627 24.34 15.72 -18.92
CA GLY A 627 25.15 14.53 -19.14
C GLY A 627 24.76 13.32 -18.27
N ASP A 628 24.00 13.52 -17.18
CA ASP A 628 23.52 12.42 -16.34
C ASP A 628 22.51 11.52 -17.09
N VAL A 629 22.46 10.24 -16.74
CA VAL A 629 21.54 9.23 -17.26
C VAL A 629 20.42 9.04 -16.23
N PRO A 630 19.13 9.16 -16.60
CA PRO A 630 18.03 8.88 -15.68
C PRO A 630 17.97 7.37 -15.39
N VAL A 631 17.78 7.04 -14.12
CA VAL A 631 17.69 5.66 -13.61
C VAL A 631 16.69 5.62 -12.44
N PRO A 632 15.43 6.04 -12.66
CA PRO A 632 14.43 5.94 -11.60
C PRO A 632 14.22 4.47 -11.23
N ALA A 633 13.92 4.20 -9.96
CA ALA A 633 13.52 2.90 -9.42
C ALA A 633 13.32 3.06 -7.89
N ASP A 634 12.62 2.14 -7.25
CA ASP A 634 12.45 2.14 -5.78
C ASP A 634 13.76 1.72 -5.06
N TYR A 635 14.62 2.66 -4.67
CA TYR A 635 15.86 2.37 -3.91
C TYR A 635 15.65 2.51 -2.39
N ASP A 636 14.40 2.54 -1.89
CA ASP A 636 14.12 2.64 -0.44
C ASP A 636 13.04 1.70 0.12
N GLY A 637 12.34 0.97 -0.75
CA GLY A 637 11.36 -0.06 -0.44
C GLY A 637 9.97 0.49 -0.06
N ASP A 638 9.63 1.73 -0.43
CA ASP A 638 8.33 2.33 -0.08
C ASP A 638 7.18 2.02 -1.05
N GLY A 639 7.49 1.38 -2.18
CA GLY A 639 6.54 1.03 -3.22
C GLY A 639 6.53 1.98 -4.41
N LYS A 640 7.28 3.08 -4.38
CA LYS A 640 7.35 4.09 -5.46
C LYS A 640 8.76 4.21 -6.02
N ASP A 641 8.86 4.55 -7.29
CA ASP A 641 10.15 4.73 -7.94
C ASP A 641 10.74 6.11 -7.63
N ASP A 642 12.01 6.12 -7.19
CA ASP A 642 12.75 7.33 -6.85
C ASP A 642 13.12 8.16 -8.08
N ILE A 643 13.29 9.46 -7.88
CA ILE A 643 13.93 10.33 -8.87
C ILE A 643 15.44 10.18 -8.72
N ALA A 644 16.06 9.37 -9.59
CA ALA A 644 17.49 9.06 -9.55
C ALA A 644 18.19 9.20 -10.90
N VAL A 645 19.49 9.51 -10.84
CA VAL A 645 20.39 9.65 -11.98
C VAL A 645 21.75 8.99 -11.71
N TRP A 646 22.35 8.41 -12.74
CA TRP A 646 23.75 8.01 -12.76
C TRP A 646 24.57 9.01 -13.56
N ARG A 647 25.76 9.37 -13.06
CA ARG A 647 26.67 10.33 -13.71
C ARG A 647 27.87 9.59 -14.29
N PRO A 648 27.94 9.37 -15.62
CA PRO A 648 29.05 8.65 -16.25
C PRO A 648 30.42 9.28 -15.97
N LEU A 649 30.49 10.61 -15.87
CA LEU A 649 31.74 11.35 -15.72
C LEU A 649 32.52 10.98 -14.44
N ASN A 650 31.85 10.49 -13.39
CA ASN A 650 32.45 10.09 -12.12
C ASN A 650 31.88 8.78 -11.54
N GLY A 651 31.12 8.00 -12.33
CA GLY A 651 30.54 6.72 -11.92
C GLY A 651 29.62 6.79 -10.70
N THR A 652 29.03 7.96 -10.41
CA THR A 652 28.28 8.18 -9.17
C THR A 652 26.77 8.23 -9.40
N TRP A 653 26.03 7.48 -8.58
CA TRP A 653 24.57 7.51 -8.49
C TRP A 653 24.14 8.63 -7.55
N TYR A 654 23.04 9.29 -7.87
CA TYR A 654 22.41 10.33 -7.06
C TYR A 654 20.90 10.13 -7.12
N GLY A 655 20.19 10.22 -6.00
CA GLY A 655 18.72 10.13 -5.99
C GLY A 655 18.06 10.92 -4.88
N LEU A 656 16.74 11.09 -5.02
CA LEU A 656 15.82 11.61 -4.02
C LEU A 656 14.79 10.53 -3.70
N LYS A 657 14.78 10.11 -2.44
CA LYS A 657 13.88 9.07 -1.92
C LYS A 657 12.42 9.50 -1.96
N SER A 658 11.55 8.66 -2.49
CA SER A 658 10.09 8.82 -2.51
C SER A 658 9.50 8.97 -1.11
N SER A 659 9.98 8.17 -0.14
CA SER A 659 9.35 8.02 1.17
C SER A 659 9.46 9.22 2.10
N ASP A 660 10.52 10.03 1.96
CA ASP A 660 10.80 11.19 2.82
C ASP A 660 11.48 12.38 2.09
N GLY A 661 11.78 12.27 0.80
CA GLY A 661 12.48 13.29 0.01
C GLY A 661 13.98 13.39 0.29
N SER A 662 14.57 12.47 1.06
CA SER A 662 15.99 12.52 1.41
C SER A 662 16.91 12.20 0.23
N PHE A 663 18.09 12.82 0.24
CA PHE A 663 19.07 12.70 -0.83
C PHE A 663 20.08 11.58 -0.54
N PHE A 664 20.36 10.75 -1.55
CA PHE A 664 21.48 9.81 -1.53
C PHE A 664 22.51 10.08 -2.64
N ALA A 665 23.75 9.70 -2.38
CA ALA A 665 24.83 9.68 -3.36
C ALA A 665 25.73 8.46 -3.13
N SER A 666 25.97 7.66 -4.17
CA SER A 666 26.78 6.43 -4.09
C SER A 666 27.79 6.36 -5.24
N PRO A 667 29.11 6.41 -4.97
CA PRO A 667 30.16 6.33 -5.99
C PRO A 667 30.36 4.88 -6.45
N PHE A 668 29.42 4.35 -7.24
CA PHE A 668 29.38 2.96 -7.67
C PHE A 668 29.41 2.83 -9.21
N GLY A 669 30.62 2.73 -9.76
CA GLY A 669 30.87 2.54 -11.18
C GLY A 669 32.09 3.32 -11.68
N LEU A 670 32.39 3.15 -12.97
CA LEU A 670 33.42 3.85 -13.74
C LEU A 670 32.82 4.44 -15.02
N SER A 671 33.55 5.32 -15.70
CA SER A 671 33.07 6.05 -16.87
C SER A 671 32.82 5.22 -18.13
N ASP A 672 33.32 3.98 -18.20
CA ASP A 672 33.04 3.03 -19.29
C ASP A 672 31.87 2.09 -18.98
N ASP A 673 31.34 2.13 -17.75
CA ASP A 673 30.25 1.27 -17.32
C ASP A 673 28.88 1.69 -17.89
N ARG A 674 27.92 0.76 -17.87
CA ARG A 674 26.52 0.98 -18.22
C ARG A 674 25.63 0.57 -17.05
N THR A 675 24.64 1.39 -16.70
CA THR A 675 23.70 1.14 -15.59
C THR A 675 22.77 -0.01 -15.88
N ALA A 676 22.60 -0.93 -14.93
CA ALA A 676 21.87 -2.18 -15.08
C ALA A 676 20.98 -2.47 -13.85
N VAL A 677 20.24 -1.47 -13.38
CA VAL A 677 19.38 -1.53 -12.18
C VAL A 677 18.37 -2.70 -12.24
N GLY A 678 17.89 -3.11 -11.07
CA GLY A 678 16.88 -4.15 -10.84
C GLY A 678 17.06 -4.68 -9.42
N ASP A 679 16.07 -5.37 -8.86
CA ASP A 679 16.27 -6.15 -7.65
C ASP A 679 17.05 -7.45 -8.00
N TYR A 680 18.28 -7.63 -7.50
CA TYR A 680 19.07 -8.86 -7.67
C TYR A 680 19.21 -9.67 -6.37
N ASP A 681 18.37 -9.39 -5.36
CA ASP A 681 18.45 -10.01 -4.04
C ASP A 681 17.09 -10.41 -3.40
N GLY A 682 15.97 -9.96 -3.99
CA GLY A 682 14.61 -10.40 -3.69
C GLY A 682 13.97 -9.69 -2.51
N ASP A 683 14.44 -8.49 -2.16
CA ASP A 683 13.92 -7.65 -1.08
C ASP A 683 12.90 -6.59 -1.56
N ALA A 684 12.60 -6.57 -2.86
CA ALA A 684 11.78 -5.61 -3.60
C ALA A 684 12.38 -4.18 -3.66
N MET A 685 13.67 -4.02 -3.35
CA MET A 685 14.41 -2.77 -3.57
C MET A 685 15.30 -2.87 -4.82
N ALA A 686 15.44 -1.77 -5.53
CA ALA A 686 16.32 -1.69 -6.69
C ALA A 686 17.80 -1.58 -6.28
N ASP A 687 18.65 -2.40 -6.89
CA ASP A 687 20.08 -2.40 -6.61
C ASP A 687 20.88 -1.42 -7.47
N LEU A 688 21.99 -0.94 -6.90
CA LEU A 688 23.01 -0.22 -7.66
C LEU A 688 23.83 -1.23 -8.45
N ALA A 689 23.56 -1.32 -9.75
CA ALA A 689 24.14 -2.32 -10.64
C ALA A 689 24.74 -1.68 -11.90
N VAL A 690 25.94 -2.11 -12.28
CA VAL A 690 26.63 -1.65 -13.49
C VAL A 690 27.30 -2.80 -14.25
N TYR A 691 27.29 -2.71 -15.57
CA TYR A 691 28.03 -3.59 -16.47
C TYR A 691 29.22 -2.87 -17.09
N ARG A 692 30.40 -3.49 -17.02
CA ARG A 692 31.65 -3.02 -17.62
C ARG A 692 31.90 -3.72 -18.96
N PRO A 693 31.71 -3.05 -20.11
CA PRO A 693 31.89 -3.66 -21.42
C PRO A 693 33.36 -4.03 -21.70
N SER A 694 34.31 -3.28 -21.14
CA SER A 694 35.75 -3.51 -21.33
C SER A 694 36.25 -4.85 -20.77
N THR A 695 35.53 -5.45 -19.82
CA THR A 695 35.86 -6.76 -19.22
C THR A 695 34.76 -7.81 -19.38
N GLY A 696 33.54 -7.39 -19.72
CA GLY A 696 32.33 -8.23 -19.72
C GLY A 696 31.86 -8.57 -18.30
N THR A 697 31.92 -7.61 -17.38
CA THR A 697 31.72 -7.85 -15.93
C THR A 697 30.59 -7.02 -15.37
N TRP A 698 29.65 -7.68 -14.70
CA TRP A 698 28.61 -7.09 -13.88
C TRP A 698 29.17 -6.84 -12.47
N TYR A 699 28.84 -5.68 -11.92
CA TYR A 699 29.11 -5.28 -10.55
C TYR A 699 27.79 -4.84 -9.94
N ILE A 700 27.36 -5.50 -8.88
CA ILE A 700 26.04 -5.28 -8.28
C ILE A 700 26.25 -5.09 -6.78
N GLN A 701 25.88 -3.92 -6.28
CA GLN A 701 25.85 -3.62 -4.84
C GLN A 701 24.41 -3.85 -4.37
N ARG A 702 24.17 -5.06 -3.85
CA ARG A 702 22.84 -5.46 -3.44
C ARG A 702 22.40 -4.80 -2.13
N SER A 703 21.13 -4.45 -2.05
CA SER A 703 20.43 -3.73 -0.98
C SER A 703 20.62 -4.38 0.39
N THR A 704 20.34 -5.68 0.53
CA THR A 704 20.42 -6.43 1.80
C THR A 704 21.53 -7.47 1.82
N GLN A 705 21.89 -8.04 0.66
CA GLN A 705 22.85 -9.15 0.54
C GLN A 705 24.25 -8.72 0.06
N GLY A 706 24.49 -7.42 -0.12
CA GLY A 706 25.81 -6.87 -0.38
C GLY A 706 26.41 -7.16 -1.77
N PHE A 707 27.67 -6.76 -1.93
CA PHE A 707 28.35 -6.68 -3.22
C PHE A 707 28.68 -8.04 -3.86
N ILE A 708 28.38 -8.16 -5.16
CA ILE A 708 28.84 -9.23 -6.05
C ILE A 708 29.49 -8.67 -7.33
N ALA A 709 30.38 -9.45 -7.92
CA ALA A 709 30.97 -9.18 -9.23
C ALA A 709 31.02 -10.47 -10.06
N LEU A 710 30.40 -10.46 -11.25
CA LEU A 710 30.24 -11.64 -12.09
C LEU A 710 30.64 -11.33 -13.54
N ARG A 711 31.45 -12.20 -14.16
CA ARG A 711 31.79 -12.07 -15.57
C ARG A 711 30.75 -12.76 -16.45
N PHE A 712 29.92 -11.97 -17.12
CA PHE A 712 28.87 -12.46 -18.03
C PHE A 712 28.63 -11.49 -19.19
N GLY A 713 29.01 -11.88 -20.41
CA GLY A 713 28.87 -11.08 -21.63
C GLY A 713 30.19 -10.62 -22.27
N LEU A 714 30.08 -9.87 -23.37
CA LEU A 714 31.15 -9.32 -24.21
C LEU A 714 30.97 -7.81 -24.44
N SER A 715 32.01 -7.13 -24.94
CA SER A 715 32.03 -5.67 -25.10
C SER A 715 30.96 -5.08 -26.04
N ASP A 716 30.49 -5.87 -27.01
CA ASP A 716 29.42 -5.50 -27.96
C ASP A 716 28.01 -5.87 -27.48
N ASP A 717 27.88 -6.57 -26.35
CA ASP A 717 26.59 -6.96 -25.81
C ASP A 717 25.79 -5.75 -25.30
N VAL A 718 24.47 -5.83 -25.42
CA VAL A 718 23.49 -4.91 -24.85
C VAL A 718 22.96 -5.54 -23.56
N ILE A 719 22.96 -4.80 -22.46
CA ILE A 719 22.42 -5.25 -21.17
C ILE A 719 20.90 -5.20 -21.17
N VAL A 720 20.26 -6.29 -20.74
CA VAL A 720 18.80 -6.48 -20.82
C VAL A 720 18.23 -7.18 -19.57
N PRO A 721 18.72 -6.87 -18.35
CA PRO A 721 18.34 -7.58 -17.14
C PRO A 721 16.82 -7.51 -16.94
N ALA A 722 16.19 -8.60 -16.50
CA ALA A 722 14.76 -8.70 -16.17
C ALA A 722 14.51 -10.07 -15.49
N ASP A 723 13.40 -10.29 -14.79
CA ASP A 723 13.03 -11.64 -14.33
C ASP A 723 12.41 -12.41 -15.51
N PHE A 724 13.12 -13.37 -16.11
CA PHE A 724 12.59 -14.23 -17.18
C PHE A 724 12.32 -15.68 -16.70
N ASP A 725 12.35 -15.95 -15.39
CA ASP A 725 12.09 -17.28 -14.83
C ASP A 725 10.90 -17.34 -13.85
N GLY A 726 10.46 -16.18 -13.37
CA GLY A 726 9.25 -15.94 -12.58
C GLY A 726 9.45 -16.10 -11.08
N ASP A 727 10.67 -15.85 -10.58
CA ASP A 727 10.99 -15.92 -9.14
C ASP A 727 10.92 -14.58 -8.40
N GLY A 728 10.64 -13.49 -9.11
CA GLY A 728 10.61 -12.13 -8.55
C GLY A 728 12.00 -11.54 -8.31
N VAL A 729 13.04 -12.04 -8.99
CA VAL A 729 14.41 -11.53 -8.89
C VAL A 729 14.98 -11.34 -10.30
N THR A 730 15.76 -10.27 -10.49
CA THR A 730 16.28 -9.87 -11.80
C THR A 730 17.37 -10.83 -12.31
N ASP A 731 17.15 -11.44 -13.47
CA ASP A 731 18.16 -12.26 -14.15
C ASP A 731 19.29 -11.41 -14.74
N ILE A 732 20.52 -11.89 -14.58
CA ILE A 732 21.69 -11.34 -15.28
C ILE A 732 21.62 -11.78 -16.75
N SER A 733 21.39 -10.83 -17.65
CA SER A 733 21.17 -11.13 -19.08
C SER A 733 21.65 -10.06 -20.06
N VAL A 734 22.02 -10.53 -21.25
CA VAL A 734 22.54 -9.72 -22.36
C VAL A 734 21.96 -10.16 -23.70
N PHE A 735 21.69 -9.21 -24.59
CA PHE A 735 21.45 -9.45 -26.01
C PHE A 735 22.73 -9.15 -26.79
N ARG A 736 23.10 -10.04 -27.72
CA ARG A 736 24.29 -9.88 -28.58
C ARG A 736 23.87 -9.51 -30.00
N PRO A 737 24.05 -8.24 -30.42
CA PRO A 737 23.67 -7.80 -31.76
C PRO A 737 24.41 -8.56 -32.87
N SER A 738 25.68 -8.90 -32.65
CA SER A 738 26.53 -9.56 -33.65
C SER A 738 26.06 -10.96 -34.09
N ASN A 739 25.13 -11.59 -33.36
CA ASN A 739 24.49 -12.84 -33.75
C ASN A 739 22.99 -12.96 -33.40
N GLY A 740 22.35 -11.87 -32.97
CA GLY A 740 20.91 -11.86 -32.61
C GLY A 740 20.53 -12.79 -31.45
N THR A 741 21.45 -13.08 -30.52
CA THR A 741 21.24 -14.08 -29.47
C THR A 741 21.18 -13.46 -28.08
N TRP A 742 20.17 -13.87 -27.31
CA TRP A 742 20.04 -13.57 -25.89
C TRP A 742 20.81 -14.60 -25.06
N TYR A 743 21.48 -14.14 -24.02
CA TYR A 743 22.19 -14.97 -23.05
C TYR A 743 21.73 -14.57 -21.65
N ARG A 744 21.42 -15.55 -20.81
CA ARG A 744 20.83 -15.35 -19.47
C ARG A 744 21.46 -16.28 -18.44
N LEU A 745 21.57 -15.81 -17.20
CA LEU A 745 21.72 -16.62 -16.00
C LEU A 745 20.51 -16.40 -15.11
N ASN A 746 19.79 -17.48 -14.82
CA ASN A 746 18.64 -17.45 -13.93
C ASN A 746 19.04 -17.04 -12.49
N SER A 747 18.30 -16.13 -11.89
CA SER A 747 18.32 -15.78 -10.46
C SER A 747 18.16 -17.01 -9.56
N SER A 748 17.06 -17.74 -9.75
CA SER A 748 16.58 -18.81 -8.85
C SER A 748 17.56 -19.98 -8.64
N ASN A 749 18.43 -20.23 -9.63
CA ASN A 749 19.24 -21.45 -9.68
C ASN A 749 20.59 -21.31 -10.43
N GLY A 750 20.92 -20.15 -11.00
CA GLY A 750 22.15 -19.91 -11.76
C GLY A 750 22.21 -20.61 -13.13
N GLN A 751 21.11 -21.17 -13.64
CA GLN A 751 21.09 -21.88 -14.92
C GLN A 751 21.36 -20.93 -16.08
N PHE A 752 22.30 -21.33 -16.94
CA PHE A 752 22.59 -20.65 -18.18
C PHE A 752 21.59 -21.00 -19.28
N SER A 753 21.12 -19.98 -20.00
CA SER A 753 20.33 -20.10 -21.22
C SER A 753 20.91 -19.25 -22.35
N ALA A 754 20.74 -19.72 -23.59
CA ALA A 754 21.09 -19.00 -24.81
C ALA A 754 19.97 -19.19 -25.85
N PHE A 755 19.36 -18.09 -26.31
CA PHE A 755 18.17 -18.13 -27.16
C PHE A 755 18.31 -17.15 -28.35
N PRO A 756 18.38 -17.65 -29.61
CA PRO A 756 18.51 -16.80 -30.79
C PRO A 756 17.17 -16.14 -31.14
N PHE A 757 17.07 -14.82 -30.93
CA PHE A 757 15.85 -14.05 -31.18
C PHE A 757 16.15 -12.56 -31.45
N GLY A 758 16.00 -12.16 -32.72
CA GLY A 758 16.28 -10.80 -33.19
C GLY A 758 17.46 -10.73 -34.17
N TRP A 759 17.71 -9.53 -34.70
CA TRP A 759 18.78 -9.19 -35.65
C TRP A 759 19.65 -8.05 -35.08
N ALA A 760 20.78 -7.76 -35.74
CA ALA A 760 21.77 -6.80 -35.26
C ALA A 760 21.28 -5.36 -35.05
N ASP A 761 20.27 -4.92 -35.81
CA ASP A 761 19.70 -3.56 -35.71
C ASP A 761 18.47 -3.49 -34.79
N ASP A 762 17.99 -4.63 -34.29
CA ASP A 762 16.84 -4.68 -33.39
C ASP A 762 17.21 -4.16 -32.00
N LEU A 763 16.31 -3.41 -31.36
CA LEU A 763 16.45 -3.00 -29.97
C LEU A 763 15.84 -4.08 -29.07
N PRO A 764 16.59 -4.67 -28.11
CA PRO A 764 16.01 -5.60 -27.15
C PRO A 764 15.09 -4.87 -26.17
N ALA A 765 14.02 -5.57 -25.78
CA ALA A 765 12.77 -4.95 -25.36
C ALA A 765 11.96 -5.79 -24.34
N PRO A 766 12.58 -6.43 -23.32
CA PRO A 766 11.91 -7.45 -22.51
C PRO A 766 10.88 -6.86 -21.53
N GLY A 767 9.79 -7.60 -21.32
CA GLY A 767 8.65 -7.26 -20.47
C GLY A 767 7.63 -8.40 -20.47
N ASP A 768 6.70 -8.45 -19.51
CA ASP A 768 5.71 -9.53 -19.38
C ASP A 768 4.47 -9.22 -20.24
N PHE A 769 4.49 -9.57 -21.54
CA PHE A 769 3.42 -9.22 -22.47
C PHE A 769 2.25 -10.23 -22.49
N ASP A 770 2.31 -11.31 -21.70
CA ASP A 770 1.17 -12.23 -21.50
C ASP A 770 0.67 -12.34 -20.05
N GLY A 771 1.33 -11.70 -19.09
CA GLY A 771 0.89 -11.57 -17.70
C GLY A 771 1.04 -12.86 -16.89
N ASP A 772 1.98 -13.74 -17.26
CA ASP A 772 2.28 -14.98 -16.53
C ASP A 772 3.24 -14.79 -15.35
N GLY A 773 3.74 -13.57 -15.15
CA GLY A 773 4.73 -13.22 -14.13
C GLY A 773 6.17 -13.36 -14.60
N LYS A 774 6.43 -13.40 -15.91
CA LYS A 774 7.78 -13.50 -16.48
C LYS A 774 8.00 -12.49 -17.58
N SER A 775 9.19 -11.93 -17.62
CA SER A 775 9.64 -11.12 -18.74
C SER A 775 9.82 -12.01 -19.97
N ASP A 776 9.19 -11.60 -21.06
CA ASP A 776 9.32 -12.21 -22.37
C ASP A 776 10.60 -11.77 -23.08
N VAL A 777 11.07 -12.62 -23.99
CA VAL A 777 12.12 -12.23 -24.92
C VAL A 777 11.51 -11.45 -26.08
N ALA A 778 11.75 -10.14 -26.12
CA ALA A 778 11.11 -9.24 -27.08
C ALA A 778 12.12 -8.28 -27.73
N VAL A 779 11.86 -7.88 -28.98
CA VAL A 779 12.67 -6.92 -29.74
C VAL A 779 11.82 -5.94 -30.55
N PHE A 780 12.26 -4.69 -30.66
CA PHE A 780 11.68 -3.67 -31.54
C PHE A 780 12.60 -3.38 -32.74
N ARG A 781 12.08 -3.61 -33.95
CA ARG A 781 12.80 -3.38 -35.21
C ARG A 781 12.54 -1.97 -35.74
N ARG A 782 13.44 -1.04 -35.39
CA ARG A 782 13.39 0.37 -35.82
C ARG A 782 13.18 0.54 -37.33
N SER A 783 13.82 -0.28 -38.17
CA SER A 783 13.76 -0.14 -39.63
C SER A 783 12.37 -0.34 -40.25
N ASN A 784 11.39 -0.86 -39.50
CA ASN A 784 10.01 -1.03 -39.97
C ASN A 784 8.94 -0.85 -38.88
N GLY A 785 9.27 -0.41 -37.67
CA GLY A 785 8.30 -0.18 -36.59
C GLY A 785 7.64 -1.45 -36.03
N VAL A 786 8.23 -2.64 -36.24
CA VAL A 786 7.63 -3.91 -35.83
C VAL A 786 8.25 -4.43 -34.53
N TRP A 787 7.38 -4.75 -33.58
CA TRP A 787 7.66 -5.52 -32.39
C TRP A 787 7.60 -7.02 -32.68
N TYR A 788 8.56 -7.78 -32.17
CA TYR A 788 8.57 -9.23 -32.19
C TYR A 788 8.72 -9.72 -30.76
N LEU A 789 7.79 -10.56 -30.31
CA LEU A 789 7.75 -11.10 -28.96
C LEU A 789 7.85 -12.63 -29.03
N GLN A 790 8.65 -13.23 -28.15
CA GLN A 790 8.56 -14.64 -27.82
C GLN A 790 8.03 -14.73 -26.41
N LYS A 791 6.71 -14.85 -26.30
CA LYS A 791 6.03 -14.85 -25.02
C LYS A 791 6.18 -16.17 -24.29
N SER A 792 6.36 -16.10 -22.97
CA SER A 792 6.70 -17.19 -22.05
C SER A 792 5.67 -18.31 -22.09
N SER A 793 4.38 -17.95 -22.09
CA SER A 793 3.25 -18.88 -22.00
C SER A 793 2.41 -18.92 -23.29
N GLU A 794 2.28 -17.79 -24.00
CA GLU A 794 1.48 -17.66 -25.23
C GLU A 794 2.28 -17.82 -26.53
N GLY A 795 3.61 -17.82 -26.50
CA GLY A 795 4.46 -18.07 -27.66
C GLY A 795 4.74 -16.85 -28.56
N PHE A 796 5.13 -17.10 -29.82
CA PHE A 796 5.56 -16.04 -30.73
C PHE A 796 4.43 -15.13 -31.21
N ALA A 797 4.65 -13.82 -31.15
CA ALA A 797 3.77 -12.79 -31.70
C ALA A 797 4.57 -11.67 -32.39
N ALA A 798 3.93 -10.93 -33.29
CA ALA A 798 4.52 -9.76 -33.93
C ALA A 798 3.48 -8.68 -34.19
N TYR A 799 3.81 -7.42 -33.86
CA TYR A 799 2.89 -6.28 -33.89
C TYR A 799 3.55 -5.10 -34.59
N HIS A 800 2.87 -4.52 -35.58
CA HIS A 800 3.33 -3.29 -36.23
C HIS A 800 2.88 -2.07 -35.42
N TYR A 801 3.62 -1.76 -34.34
CA TYR A 801 3.28 -0.71 -33.38
C TYR A 801 4.46 0.27 -33.17
N GLY A 802 4.75 1.05 -34.21
CA GLY A 802 5.82 2.04 -34.23
C GLY A 802 6.17 2.47 -35.65
N MET A 803 7.20 3.29 -35.78
CA MET A 803 7.76 3.81 -37.02
C MET A 803 9.29 3.92 -36.93
N ASP A 804 9.95 4.25 -38.05
CA ASP A 804 11.38 4.57 -38.04
C ASP A 804 11.65 5.84 -37.21
N GLY A 805 12.72 5.80 -36.42
CA GLY A 805 13.06 6.85 -35.44
C GLY A 805 12.33 6.77 -34.09
N ASP A 806 11.34 5.89 -33.92
CA ASP A 806 10.68 5.68 -32.63
C ASP A 806 11.63 5.03 -31.62
N GLN A 807 11.55 5.47 -30.37
CA GLN A 807 12.27 4.94 -29.22
C GLN A 807 11.29 4.13 -28.37
N PRO A 808 11.39 2.80 -28.28
CA PRO A 808 10.53 2.04 -27.38
C PRO A 808 10.80 2.44 -25.93
N THR A 809 9.75 2.54 -25.11
CA THR A 809 9.78 3.30 -23.84
C THR A 809 10.38 2.56 -22.65
N PHE A 810 11.50 1.88 -22.88
CA PHE A 810 12.22 1.09 -21.89
C PHE A 810 13.10 1.93 -20.98
N ALA A 811 12.65 2.04 -19.72
CA ALA A 811 13.41 2.00 -18.46
C ALA A 811 12.62 2.83 -17.44
N ALA A 812 12.06 2.23 -16.39
CA ALA A 812 12.82 1.44 -15.41
C ALA A 812 12.35 0.01 -15.11
N PHE A 813 13.33 -0.89 -15.07
CA PHE A 813 13.67 -1.94 -14.09
C PHE A 813 12.58 -2.72 -13.32
N VAL A 814 12.83 -4.04 -13.19
CA VAL A 814 12.01 -5.01 -12.47
C VAL A 814 12.32 -4.88 -10.96
N ARG A 815 11.29 -4.95 -10.11
CA ARG A 815 11.41 -5.23 -8.67
C ARG A 815 11.16 -6.72 -8.42
#